data_AF-N8UF89-F1
#
_entry.id   AF-N8UF89-F1
#
_cell.length_a   1.000
_cell.length_b   1.000
_cell.length_c   1.000
_cell.angle_alpha   90.00
_cell.angle_beta   90.00
_cell.angle_gamma   90.00
#
_symmetry.space_group_name_H-M   'P 1'
#
loop_
_entity.id
_entity.type
_entity.pdbx_description
1 polymer ?
#
loop_
_entity_poly.entity_id
_entity_poly.type
_entity_poly.pdbx_seq_one_letter_code
_entity_poly.pdbx_strand_id
1 'polypeptide(L)'
;MHSPRPYGLLVLDGKLSDRDQLFIDQELKKLTNQKTLSNLDSIRQVKNLPDGGYVILQDMGGILKAIAHKELSFDEFELDGFAKTYVPMLYSGVITKAIVRTEDKKVGIKLTEQARRRLAGYADAQSEFPAKDVALERFFIEYHPKFYYFKPDYTGIYTHTQYVKQRPTWYSGAMAEVMQIVGGYGKQAVNNLPDTPIERASFKITDKYIERISSELDGVRLPGYSGLPNIDGQFQYDYKFGKTHLVSFDSENKPWLIQIDPSGVWAMPLPLIPATTTEAFREYIEEVSDDEILKILDRFGGMPSGESFPTGQDFQSWRRAGVVIKVCDTADFYNYSAMYMACGWSFNSKGHEGFNTCWGYADNGLMYAYGYKIKLNLVPAQKEGWLGKIDVDSNYVEVISQYLNKLAALLPKGEQKTLAIMYKLRRVPQEDIYQQALTTLYNPLGVTSVDVDYWDNYEVKPIASHSGSVTRVSSGAVCWLLGKQYPTSMGRLKFPELTGQGCESFIFASPDYKGEFVRCDTVMFGCYVDDQLKVVKFFIDDRTFHKKVQSTFEDVMIVGQWEKTETTGSTGLMGYFYTSDFDDRRLASPSKTHTSIVGTDLGYGNPLYKTPGVLMMNGLLSRARYYKHVTVTDSISGDGMDCAICVPNFNRDCILYAFQESTQSKSKKEKHTLHSMADPTSYMMWTYDFIFHWIGVAGKGEPQPTTGDYVYISGPPNYNPSEYSDFADSGDWFGVGNGYVDVSAICSPYTDRVSGVHHAGGVAIGGEGPTIEPFDKSEHESNIQKGRVSIAYGNAGTPVIHRNLPEPWYFSFSPADVGGTPFYFYRDACKVVFGDSEYANISETDQYNRRCKWGYTSLVEHKAAYHFIGVINE
;
A
#
# COMPACT_ATOMS: atom_id res chain seq x y z
N MET A 1 -0.54 37.07 -71.48
CA MET A 1 -0.55 36.70 -70.04
C MET A 1 -0.82 37.95 -69.24
N HIS A 2 -1.90 37.98 -68.45
CA HIS A 2 -2.17 39.13 -67.58
C HIS A 2 -1.07 39.26 -66.52
N SER A 3 -0.72 40.51 -66.19
CA SER A 3 0.12 40.86 -65.06
C SER A 3 -0.48 40.32 -63.76
N PRO A 4 0.36 39.95 -62.76
CA PRO A 4 -0.14 39.47 -61.48
C PRO A 4 -1.05 40.53 -60.84
N ARG A 5 -2.31 40.15 -60.57
CA ARG A 5 -3.21 40.97 -59.77
C ARG A 5 -2.87 40.75 -58.29
N PRO A 6 -2.78 41.81 -57.48
CA PRO A 6 -2.65 41.65 -56.04
C PRO A 6 -3.86 40.88 -55.50
N TYR A 7 -3.61 39.96 -54.58
CA TYR A 7 -4.64 39.13 -53.96
C TYR A 7 -4.46 39.14 -52.44
N GLY A 8 -5.56 38.94 -51.72
CA GLY A 8 -5.52 38.72 -50.27
C GLY A 8 -5.11 37.29 -49.97
N LEU A 9 -4.01 37.09 -49.24
CA LEU A 9 -3.59 35.78 -48.75
C LEU A 9 -3.94 35.66 -47.27
N LEU A 10 -4.79 34.69 -46.93
CA LEU A 10 -5.09 34.31 -45.55
C LEU A 10 -4.54 32.90 -45.34
N VAL A 11 -3.64 32.73 -44.38
CA VAL A 11 -3.15 31.41 -43.96
C VAL A 11 -3.81 31.07 -42.64
N LEU A 12 -4.56 29.96 -42.64
CA LEU A 12 -5.20 29.38 -41.47
C LEU A 12 -4.35 28.20 -41.02
N ASP A 13 -3.95 28.24 -39.75
CA ASP A 13 -3.21 27.20 -39.03
C ASP A 13 -1.89 26.76 -39.70
N GLY A 14 -0.78 27.44 -39.42
CA GLY A 14 0.57 27.03 -39.87
C GLY A 14 1.31 28.08 -40.70
N LYS A 15 2.43 27.69 -41.31
CA LYS A 15 3.20 28.54 -42.24
C LYS A 15 3.23 27.92 -43.63
N LEU A 16 3.08 28.77 -44.64
CA LEU A 16 3.31 28.37 -46.03
C LEU A 16 4.81 28.26 -46.28
N SER A 17 5.25 27.18 -46.92
CA SER A 17 6.59 27.12 -47.47
C SER A 17 6.72 28.02 -48.70
N ASP A 18 7.95 28.35 -49.10
CA ASP A 18 8.20 29.05 -50.36
C ASP A 18 7.61 28.31 -51.57
N ARG A 19 7.57 26.97 -51.48
CA ARG A 19 7.01 26.09 -52.52
C ARG A 19 5.48 26.20 -52.59
N ASP A 20 4.81 26.29 -51.44
CA ASP A 20 3.37 26.50 -51.38
C ASP A 20 2.99 27.89 -51.87
N GLN A 21 3.74 28.93 -51.50
CA GLN A 21 3.50 30.29 -51.99
C GLN A 21 3.62 30.37 -53.52
N LEU A 22 4.68 29.79 -54.08
CA LEU A 22 4.85 29.70 -55.54
C LEU A 22 3.72 28.92 -56.22
N PHE A 23 3.21 27.87 -55.58
CA PHE A 23 2.09 27.09 -56.10
C PHE A 23 0.78 27.91 -56.09
N ILE A 24 0.49 28.61 -54.99
CA ILE A 24 -0.67 29.50 -54.86
C ILE A 24 -0.62 30.60 -55.93
N ASP A 25 0.53 31.23 -56.12
CA ASP A 25 0.74 32.26 -57.14
C ASP A 25 0.47 31.75 -58.56
N GLN A 26 0.89 30.51 -58.86
CA GLN A 26 0.65 29.90 -60.17
C GLN A 26 -0.82 29.54 -60.38
N GLU A 27 -1.47 28.95 -59.38
CA GLU A 27 -2.87 28.54 -59.49
C GLU A 27 -3.82 29.76 -59.51
N LEU A 28 -3.52 30.85 -58.80
CA LEU A 28 -4.28 32.11 -58.91
C LEU A 28 -4.21 32.73 -60.31
N LYS A 29 -3.05 32.67 -60.98
CA LYS A 29 -2.93 33.11 -62.38
C LYS A 29 -3.80 32.25 -63.30
N LYS A 30 -3.83 30.93 -63.10
CA LYS A 30 -4.70 30.02 -63.87
C LYS A 30 -6.18 30.30 -63.61
N LEU A 31 -6.57 30.47 -62.35
CA LEU A 31 -7.94 30.79 -61.92
C LEU A 31 -8.45 32.08 -62.57
N THR A 32 -7.63 33.15 -62.52
CA THR A 32 -7.97 34.45 -63.11
C THR A 32 -8.09 34.35 -64.63
N ASN A 33 -7.16 33.66 -65.29
CA ASN A 33 -7.24 33.43 -66.74
C ASN A 33 -8.49 32.63 -67.12
N GLN A 34 -8.84 31.59 -66.35
CA GLN A 34 -10.04 30.78 -66.58
C GLN A 34 -11.32 31.60 -66.42
N LYS A 35 -11.41 32.45 -65.40
CA LYS A 35 -12.56 33.35 -65.19
C LYS A 35 -12.78 34.27 -66.40
N THR A 36 -11.71 34.92 -66.86
CA THR A 36 -11.77 35.87 -67.99
C THR A 36 -12.07 35.16 -69.31
N LEU A 37 -11.43 34.02 -69.60
CA LEU A 37 -11.66 33.27 -70.83
C LEU A 37 -13.07 32.65 -70.89
N SER A 38 -13.62 32.29 -69.73
CA SER A 38 -14.94 31.65 -69.63
C SER A 38 -16.08 32.65 -69.38
N ASN A 39 -15.77 33.96 -69.31
CA ASN A 39 -16.71 35.05 -69.04
C ASN A 39 -17.61 34.80 -67.81
N LEU A 40 -17.01 34.36 -66.70
CA LEU A 40 -17.72 34.03 -65.46
C LEU A 40 -17.72 35.21 -64.48
N ASP A 41 -18.85 35.50 -63.85
CA ASP A 41 -18.96 36.54 -62.81
C ASP A 41 -18.19 36.18 -61.53
N SER A 42 -18.10 34.88 -61.23
CA SER A 42 -17.48 34.32 -60.04
C SER A 42 -16.81 32.98 -60.31
N ILE A 43 -15.67 32.73 -59.68
CA ILE A 43 -15.04 31.40 -59.68
C ILE A 43 -14.45 31.10 -58.29
N ARG A 44 -14.58 29.83 -57.87
CA ARG A 44 -13.97 29.28 -56.66
C ARG A 44 -13.38 27.91 -56.99
N GLN A 45 -12.14 27.65 -56.56
CA GLN A 45 -11.47 26.36 -56.70
C GLN A 45 -10.77 25.99 -55.41
N VAL A 46 -10.66 24.68 -55.14
CA VAL A 46 -9.89 24.14 -54.02
C VAL A 46 -8.75 23.30 -54.60
N LYS A 47 -7.54 23.47 -54.06
CA LYS A 47 -6.33 22.78 -54.53
C LYS A 47 -5.53 22.28 -53.32
N ASN A 48 -4.98 21.08 -53.42
CA ASN A 48 -4.07 20.58 -52.39
C ASN A 48 -2.72 21.30 -52.51
N LEU A 49 -2.16 21.68 -51.38
CA LEU A 49 -0.85 22.31 -51.32
C LEU A 49 0.27 21.25 -51.42
N PRO A 50 1.40 21.58 -52.09
CA PRO A 50 2.52 20.66 -52.26
C PRO A 50 3.07 20.07 -50.95
N ASP A 51 3.13 20.89 -49.89
CA ASP A 51 3.72 20.50 -48.61
C ASP A 51 2.63 20.17 -47.56
N GLY A 52 1.48 19.64 -48.00
CA GLY A 52 0.34 19.28 -47.15
C GLY A 52 -0.64 20.42 -46.92
N GLY A 53 -1.89 20.10 -46.57
CA GLY A 53 -3.00 21.07 -46.51
C GLY A 53 -3.63 21.38 -47.87
N TYR A 54 -4.53 22.37 -47.91
CA TYR A 54 -5.21 22.79 -49.13
C TYR A 54 -5.42 24.30 -49.17
N VAL A 55 -5.63 24.85 -50.37
CA VAL A 55 -5.90 26.27 -50.59
C VAL A 55 -7.21 26.45 -51.35
N ILE A 56 -8.04 27.35 -50.85
CA ILE A 56 -9.26 27.82 -51.50
C ILE A 56 -8.93 29.10 -52.24
N LEU A 57 -9.05 29.07 -53.56
CA LEU A 57 -8.85 30.22 -54.44
C LEU A 57 -10.20 30.77 -54.86
N GLN A 58 -10.42 32.08 -54.69
CA GLN A 58 -11.70 32.72 -54.98
C GLN A 58 -11.51 34.07 -55.67
N ASP A 59 -12.24 34.29 -56.77
CA ASP A 59 -12.36 35.60 -57.44
C ASP A 59 -13.85 35.92 -57.62
N MET A 60 -14.39 36.77 -56.74
CA MET A 60 -15.79 37.19 -56.69
C MET A 60 -15.92 38.67 -56.33
N GLY A 61 -16.85 39.39 -56.98
CA GLY A 61 -17.14 40.79 -56.64
C GLY A 61 -15.94 41.75 -56.77
N GLY A 62 -14.97 41.43 -57.64
CA GLY A 62 -13.74 42.20 -57.80
C GLY A 62 -12.61 41.90 -56.80
N ILE A 63 -12.85 40.99 -55.84
CA ILE A 63 -11.88 40.60 -54.81
C ILE A 63 -11.27 39.24 -55.17
N LEU A 64 -9.95 39.21 -55.32
CA LEU A 64 -9.15 38.00 -55.50
C LEU A 64 -8.52 37.60 -54.16
N LYS A 65 -8.79 36.39 -53.67
CA LYS A 65 -8.21 35.89 -52.42
C LYS A 65 -7.83 34.41 -52.49
N ALA A 66 -6.82 34.06 -51.71
CA ALA A 66 -6.41 32.69 -51.42
C ALA A 66 -6.49 32.45 -49.91
N ILE A 67 -7.17 31.38 -49.51
CA ILE A 67 -7.28 30.94 -48.13
C ILE A 67 -6.57 29.59 -48.04
N ALA A 68 -5.36 29.57 -47.49
CA ALA A 68 -4.58 28.36 -47.33
C ALA A 68 -4.83 27.76 -45.94
N HIS A 69 -5.18 26.49 -45.89
CA HIS A 69 -5.30 25.67 -44.69
C HIS A 69 -4.08 24.77 -44.62
N LYS A 70 -3.30 24.90 -43.56
CA LYS A 70 -2.15 24.04 -43.27
C LYS A 70 -2.46 23.19 -42.03
N GLU A 71 -1.78 22.06 -41.91
CA GLU A 71 -1.77 21.29 -40.67
C GLU A 71 -0.62 21.82 -39.82
N LEU A 72 -0.92 22.36 -38.63
CA LEU A 72 0.10 22.70 -37.64
C LEU A 72 0.68 21.42 -37.05
N SER A 73 2.00 21.32 -37.06
CA SER A 73 2.68 20.35 -36.20
C SER A 73 2.53 20.80 -34.74
N PHE A 74 2.48 19.85 -33.79
CA PHE A 74 2.23 20.18 -32.38
C PHE A 74 3.23 21.21 -31.82
N ASP A 75 4.47 21.13 -32.26
CA ASP A 75 5.59 21.99 -31.81
C ASP A 75 5.45 23.45 -32.29
N GLU A 76 4.50 23.73 -33.18
CA GLU A 76 4.24 25.05 -33.77
C GLU A 76 3.08 25.79 -33.10
N PHE A 77 2.36 25.17 -32.16
CA PHE A 77 1.26 25.85 -31.47
C PHE A 77 1.76 26.92 -30.49
N GLU A 78 1.35 28.17 -30.71
CA GLU A 78 1.52 29.23 -29.72
C GLU A 78 0.53 29.07 -28.56
N LEU A 79 1.02 29.17 -27.32
CA LEU A 79 0.23 29.22 -26.10
C LEU A 79 -0.43 30.61 -25.95
N ASP A 80 -1.48 30.86 -26.72
CA ASP A 80 -2.25 32.11 -26.74
C ASP A 80 -3.54 32.08 -25.89
N GLY A 81 -3.84 30.91 -25.31
CA GLY A 81 -5.00 30.63 -24.48
C GLY A 81 -6.31 30.42 -25.26
N PHE A 82 -6.24 30.33 -26.60
CA PHE A 82 -7.39 30.00 -27.42
C PHE A 82 -7.51 28.48 -27.62
N ALA A 83 -8.75 28.03 -27.79
CA ALA A 83 -9.03 26.64 -28.13
C ALA A 83 -8.38 26.27 -29.47
N LYS A 84 -7.71 25.12 -29.50
CA LYS A 84 -7.05 24.59 -30.70
C LYS A 84 -7.83 23.41 -31.27
N THR A 85 -7.71 23.22 -32.58
CA THR A 85 -8.33 22.12 -33.34
C THR A 85 -7.53 20.81 -33.29
N TYR A 86 -6.41 20.81 -32.58
CA TYR A 86 -5.52 19.66 -32.46
C TYR A 86 -6.16 18.50 -31.68
N VAL A 87 -6.03 17.28 -32.21
CA VAL A 87 -6.40 16.03 -31.54
C VAL A 87 -5.19 15.09 -31.54
N PRO A 88 -4.70 14.64 -30.37
CA PRO A 88 -3.59 13.69 -30.29
C PRO A 88 -4.04 12.29 -30.72
N MET A 89 -3.10 11.53 -31.26
CA MET A 89 -3.33 10.11 -31.51
C MET A 89 -3.37 9.34 -30.19
N LEU A 90 -4.48 8.63 -29.93
CA LEU A 90 -4.63 7.75 -28.77
C LEU A 90 -4.18 6.32 -29.13
N TYR A 91 -3.19 5.80 -28.42
CA TYR A 91 -2.82 4.39 -28.47
C TYR A 91 -3.42 3.67 -27.27
N SER A 92 -4.20 2.65 -27.55
CA SER A 92 -4.78 1.78 -26.53
C SER A 92 -4.09 0.42 -26.55
N GLY A 93 -3.77 -0.12 -25.38
CA GLY A 93 -3.08 -1.38 -25.27
C GLY A 93 -2.33 -1.58 -23.96
N VAL A 94 -1.28 -2.41 -24.03
CA VAL A 94 -0.45 -2.75 -22.87
C VAL A 94 1.03 -2.60 -23.19
N ILE A 95 1.79 -2.02 -22.25
CA ILE A 95 3.25 -1.96 -22.35
C ILE A 95 3.80 -3.35 -22.03
N THR A 96 4.44 -3.97 -23.02
CA THR A 96 5.06 -5.30 -22.91
C THR A 96 6.52 -5.20 -22.47
N LYS A 97 7.21 -4.10 -22.82
CA LYS A 97 8.62 -3.85 -22.46
C LYS A 97 8.87 -2.38 -22.13
N ALA A 98 8.86 -2.07 -20.83
CA ALA A 98 9.06 -0.70 -20.31
C ALA A 98 10.53 -0.35 -19.98
N ILE A 99 11.39 -1.35 -19.79
CA ILE A 99 12.84 -1.17 -19.58
C ILE A 99 13.54 -1.51 -20.90
N VAL A 100 14.26 -0.54 -21.45
CA VAL A 100 14.85 -0.63 -22.78
C VAL A 100 16.32 -0.25 -22.73
N ARG A 101 17.13 -0.72 -23.68
CA ARG A 101 18.52 -0.23 -23.78
C ARG A 101 18.50 1.22 -24.22
N THR A 102 19.37 2.03 -23.62
CA THR A 102 19.44 3.48 -23.90
C THR A 102 19.69 3.78 -25.38
N GLU A 103 20.39 2.90 -26.09
CA GLU A 103 20.66 3.01 -27.53
C GLU A 103 19.44 2.65 -28.39
N ASP A 104 18.66 1.63 -28.00
CA ASP A 104 17.53 1.12 -28.80
C ASP A 104 16.34 2.08 -28.80
N LYS A 105 16.14 2.82 -27.70
CA LYS A 105 15.05 3.80 -27.48
C LYS A 105 13.62 3.35 -27.79
N LYS A 106 13.34 2.05 -27.97
CA LYS A 106 12.02 1.56 -28.38
C LYS A 106 11.32 0.78 -27.26
N VAL A 107 10.15 1.27 -26.85
CA VAL A 107 9.27 0.64 -25.84
C VAL A 107 8.32 -0.32 -26.53
N GLY A 108 8.21 -1.55 -26.01
CA GLY A 108 7.31 -2.57 -26.55
C GLY A 108 5.87 -2.36 -26.10
N ILE A 109 4.93 -2.42 -27.05
CA ILE A 109 3.51 -2.17 -26.85
C ILE A 109 2.70 -3.19 -27.65
N LYS A 110 1.69 -3.77 -27.00
CA LYS A 110 0.68 -4.57 -27.68
C LYS A 110 -0.63 -3.79 -27.75
N LEU A 111 -1.05 -3.47 -28.97
CA LEU A 111 -2.18 -2.60 -29.29
C LEU A 111 -3.52 -3.35 -29.29
N THR A 112 -4.61 -2.65 -29.01
CA THR A 112 -5.97 -3.15 -29.23
C THR A 112 -6.32 -3.17 -30.73
N GLU A 113 -7.31 -3.97 -31.14
CA GLU A 113 -7.78 -3.97 -32.53
C GLU A 113 -8.34 -2.59 -32.94
N GLN A 114 -9.05 -1.91 -32.03
CA GLN A 114 -9.59 -0.59 -32.29
C GLN A 114 -8.47 0.46 -32.49
N ALA A 115 -7.40 0.42 -31.68
CA ALA A 115 -6.24 1.29 -31.89
C ALA A 115 -5.53 1.00 -33.23
N ARG A 116 -5.43 -0.26 -33.65
CA ARG A 116 -4.87 -0.62 -34.97
C ARG A 116 -5.71 -0.05 -36.11
N ARG A 117 -7.04 -0.09 -36.00
CA ARG A 117 -7.97 0.51 -36.96
C ARG A 117 -7.84 2.04 -37.00
N ARG A 118 -7.73 2.68 -35.84
CA ARG A 118 -7.49 4.14 -35.72
C ARG A 118 -6.17 4.57 -36.37
N LEU A 119 -5.09 3.83 -36.12
CA LEU A 119 -3.77 4.10 -36.71
C LEU A 119 -3.75 3.91 -38.23
N ALA A 120 -4.60 3.04 -38.77
CA ALA A 120 -4.82 2.89 -40.20
C ALA A 120 -5.76 3.96 -40.80
N GLY A 121 -6.20 4.95 -40.00
CA GLY A 121 -7.10 6.02 -40.45
C GLY A 121 -8.54 5.56 -40.68
N TYR A 122 -8.98 4.52 -39.96
CA TYR A 122 -10.31 3.89 -40.09
C TYR A 122 -10.63 3.36 -41.50
N ALA A 123 -9.62 3.13 -42.33
CA ALA A 123 -9.80 2.62 -43.68
C ALA A 123 -10.42 1.20 -43.69
N ASP A 124 -11.19 0.90 -44.75
CA ASP A 124 -11.90 -0.37 -44.91
C ASP A 124 -10.98 -1.60 -44.85
N ALA A 125 -11.60 -2.77 -44.63
CA ALA A 125 -11.01 -4.09 -44.35
C ALA A 125 -9.94 -4.62 -45.33
N GLN A 126 -9.59 -3.88 -46.39
CA GLN A 126 -8.50 -4.18 -47.32
C GLN A 126 -7.17 -3.49 -46.95
N SER A 127 -7.14 -2.67 -45.91
CA SER A 127 -5.94 -1.94 -45.46
C SER A 127 -5.09 -2.83 -44.55
N GLU A 128 -3.77 -2.88 -44.78
CA GLU A 128 -2.85 -3.58 -43.86
C GLU A 128 -2.84 -2.88 -42.50
N PHE A 129 -3.51 -3.47 -41.51
CA PHE A 129 -3.45 -2.98 -40.14
C PHE A 129 -2.03 -3.12 -39.57
N PRO A 130 -1.56 -2.15 -38.76
CA PRO A 130 -0.28 -2.28 -38.06
C PRO A 130 -0.18 -3.59 -37.30
N ALA A 131 1.03 -4.11 -37.06
CA ALA A 131 1.20 -5.29 -36.22
C ALA A 131 0.59 -5.06 -34.83
N LYS A 132 0.07 -6.11 -34.20
CA LYS A 132 -0.49 -6.02 -32.85
C LYS A 132 0.58 -5.74 -31.80
N ASP A 133 1.76 -6.34 -31.95
CA ASP A 133 2.92 -6.11 -31.08
C ASP A 133 3.95 -5.24 -31.84
N VAL A 134 4.25 -4.07 -31.29
CA VAL A 134 5.11 -3.05 -31.91
C VAL A 134 6.09 -2.48 -30.89
N ALA A 135 7.19 -1.89 -31.35
CA ALA A 135 8.15 -1.22 -30.50
C ALA A 135 8.37 0.22 -30.97
N LEU A 136 8.06 1.20 -30.13
CA LEU A 136 7.94 2.62 -30.51
C LEU A 136 8.83 3.53 -29.66
N GLU A 137 9.48 4.50 -30.29
CA GLU A 137 10.23 5.60 -29.66
C GLU A 137 9.31 6.69 -29.11
N ARG A 138 8.08 6.81 -29.65
CA ARG A 138 7.02 7.68 -29.10
C ARG A 138 6.80 7.47 -27.60
N PHE A 139 6.96 6.26 -27.10
CA PHE A 139 6.74 5.89 -25.69
C PHE A 139 8.02 5.82 -24.87
N PHE A 140 9.17 6.17 -25.45
CA PHE A 140 10.43 6.32 -24.74
C PHE A 140 10.45 7.60 -23.92
N ILE A 141 9.76 7.57 -22.78
CA ILE A 141 9.52 8.73 -21.94
C ILE A 141 10.14 8.48 -20.57
N GLU A 142 11.08 9.34 -20.18
CA GLU A 142 11.64 9.32 -18.83
C GLU A 142 10.65 9.88 -17.82
N TYR A 143 10.82 9.51 -16.55
CA TYR A 143 10.02 10.07 -15.46
C TYR A 143 10.10 11.60 -15.46
N HIS A 144 8.97 12.26 -15.20
CA HIS A 144 8.99 13.68 -14.87
C HIS A 144 9.84 13.90 -13.59
N PRO A 145 10.56 15.03 -13.42
CA PRO A 145 11.39 15.31 -12.23
C PRO A 145 10.70 15.06 -10.87
N LYS A 146 9.38 15.30 -10.80
CA LYS A 146 8.51 15.01 -9.63
C LYS A 146 8.46 13.53 -9.21
N PHE A 147 8.90 12.62 -10.07
CA PHE A 147 8.86 11.16 -9.90
C PHE A 147 10.23 10.51 -10.05
N TYR A 148 11.33 11.27 -9.99
CA TYR A 148 12.69 10.73 -10.11
C TYR A 148 13.04 9.66 -9.08
N TYR A 149 12.35 9.63 -7.92
CA TYR A 149 12.51 8.56 -6.93
C TYR A 149 12.14 7.16 -7.44
N PHE A 150 11.45 7.03 -8.58
CA PHE A 150 11.23 5.73 -9.21
C PHE A 150 12.44 5.22 -9.98
N LYS A 151 13.34 6.12 -10.40
CA LYS A 151 14.55 5.77 -11.15
C LYS A 151 15.51 5.02 -10.21
N PRO A 152 16.03 3.85 -10.61
CA PRO A 152 17.07 3.17 -9.85
C PRO A 152 18.34 4.01 -9.77
N ASP A 153 19.10 3.89 -8.69
CA ASP A 153 20.38 4.60 -8.50
C ASP A 153 21.41 4.22 -9.58
N TYR A 154 21.40 2.95 -10.00
CA TYR A 154 22.27 2.42 -11.05
C TYR A 154 21.44 1.90 -12.22
N THR A 155 21.40 2.65 -13.31
CA THR A 155 20.63 2.28 -14.51
C THR A 155 21.47 1.51 -15.56
N GLY A 156 22.81 1.62 -15.48
CA GLY A 156 23.71 1.00 -16.45
C GLY A 156 23.40 1.42 -17.89
N ILE A 157 23.29 0.45 -18.80
CA ILE A 157 22.94 0.64 -20.21
C ILE A 157 21.43 0.69 -20.50
N TYR A 158 20.60 0.73 -19.46
CA TYR A 158 19.14 0.67 -19.57
C TYR A 158 18.50 2.01 -19.19
N THR A 159 17.42 2.36 -19.89
CA THR A 159 16.52 3.44 -19.51
C THR A 159 15.25 2.85 -18.91
N HIS A 160 14.88 3.35 -17.74
CA HIS A 160 13.61 3.05 -17.08
C HIS A 160 12.60 4.12 -17.45
N THR A 161 11.66 3.77 -18.33
CA THR A 161 10.60 4.69 -18.74
C THR A 161 9.58 4.90 -17.62
N GLN A 162 8.75 5.95 -17.74
CA GLN A 162 7.70 6.25 -16.76
C GLN A 162 6.73 5.06 -16.55
N TYR A 163 6.56 4.22 -17.57
CA TYR A 163 5.66 3.07 -17.56
C TYR A 163 6.10 1.92 -16.63
N VAL A 164 7.35 1.89 -16.16
CA VAL A 164 7.84 0.80 -15.30
C VAL A 164 7.13 0.82 -13.94
N LYS A 165 7.10 1.97 -13.26
CA LYS A 165 6.59 2.08 -11.87
C LYS A 165 5.41 3.04 -11.69
N GLN A 166 5.22 4.03 -12.56
CA GLN A 166 4.13 5.01 -12.43
C GLN A 166 2.82 4.44 -13.01
N ARG A 167 2.23 3.46 -12.34
CA ARG A 167 0.98 2.81 -12.77
C ARG A 167 -0.26 3.69 -12.53
N PRO A 168 -1.32 3.57 -13.35
CA PRO A 168 -2.59 4.27 -13.12
C PRO A 168 -3.23 3.98 -11.75
N THR A 169 -2.97 2.79 -11.19
CA THR A 169 -3.49 2.32 -9.90
C THR A 169 -2.79 2.92 -8.66
N TRP A 170 -1.82 3.83 -8.85
CA TRP A 170 -1.38 4.76 -7.79
C TRP A 170 -2.40 5.86 -7.51
N TYR A 171 -3.30 6.11 -8.46
CA TYR A 171 -4.38 7.07 -8.37
C TYR A 171 -5.68 6.32 -8.05
N SER A 172 -6.69 7.06 -7.63
CA SER A 172 -7.97 6.48 -7.18
C SER A 172 -9.15 7.14 -7.88
N GLY A 173 -10.26 6.42 -7.95
CA GLY A 173 -11.47 6.84 -8.67
C GLY A 173 -11.17 7.18 -10.13
N ALA A 174 -11.88 8.19 -10.65
CA ALA A 174 -11.78 8.62 -12.04
C ALA A 174 -10.38 9.15 -12.43
N MET A 175 -9.51 9.52 -11.48
CA MET A 175 -8.14 9.91 -11.82
C MET A 175 -7.30 8.73 -12.31
N ALA A 176 -7.56 7.51 -11.82
CA ALA A 176 -6.92 6.32 -12.36
C ALA A 176 -7.29 6.11 -13.83
N GLU A 177 -8.55 6.34 -14.19
CA GLU A 177 -9.06 6.29 -15.57
C GLU A 177 -8.33 7.32 -16.46
N VAL A 178 -8.25 8.58 -16.02
CA VAL A 178 -7.51 9.65 -16.74
C VAL A 178 -6.04 9.27 -16.95
N MET A 179 -5.38 8.75 -15.92
CA MET A 179 -3.98 8.33 -16.01
C MET A 179 -3.76 7.20 -17.02
N GLN A 180 -4.70 6.25 -17.12
CA GLN A 180 -4.64 5.21 -18.15
C GLN A 180 -4.78 5.81 -19.55
N ILE A 181 -5.75 6.70 -19.75
CA ILE A 181 -6.01 7.37 -21.05
C ILE A 181 -4.79 8.20 -21.49
N VAL A 182 -4.32 9.09 -20.63
CA VAL A 182 -3.18 9.99 -20.91
C VAL A 182 -1.89 9.21 -21.19
N GLY A 183 -1.75 8.03 -20.57
CA GLY A 183 -0.63 7.12 -20.84
C GLY A 183 -0.53 6.68 -22.31
N GLY A 184 -1.64 6.76 -23.05
CA GLY A 184 -1.77 6.38 -24.45
C GLY A 184 -1.35 7.44 -25.48
N TYR A 185 -1.08 8.69 -25.09
CA TYR A 185 -0.71 9.75 -26.05
C TYR A 185 0.76 9.66 -26.51
N GLY A 186 1.65 9.30 -25.59
CA GLY A 186 3.10 9.32 -25.81
C GLY A 186 3.64 10.73 -26.09
N LYS A 187 4.81 10.82 -26.72
CA LYS A 187 5.41 12.10 -27.16
C LYS A 187 4.59 12.76 -28.26
N GLN A 188 4.39 14.07 -28.16
CA GLN A 188 3.65 14.87 -29.15
C GLN A 188 4.57 15.57 -30.17
N ALA A 189 5.86 15.70 -29.87
CA ALA A 189 6.87 16.21 -30.81
C ALA A 189 7.16 15.20 -31.93
N VAL A 190 6.17 14.97 -32.80
CA VAL A 190 6.17 13.93 -33.84
C VAL A 190 7.29 14.11 -34.87
N ASN A 191 7.71 15.35 -35.12
CA ASN A 191 8.79 15.64 -36.07
C ASN A 191 10.13 15.07 -35.61
N ASN A 192 10.32 14.92 -34.30
CA ASN A 192 11.54 14.36 -33.70
C ASN A 192 11.54 12.82 -33.64
N LEU A 193 10.41 12.18 -33.98
CA LEU A 193 10.29 10.72 -33.99
C LEU A 193 10.75 10.12 -35.33
N PRO A 194 11.08 8.81 -35.37
CA PRO A 194 11.43 8.13 -36.61
C PRO A 194 10.36 8.29 -37.68
N ASP A 195 10.79 8.42 -38.94
CA ASP A 195 9.89 8.63 -40.08
C ASP A 195 9.16 7.35 -40.49
N THR A 196 8.26 6.90 -39.63
CA THR A 196 7.38 5.76 -39.89
C THR A 196 5.92 6.16 -39.66
N PRO A 197 4.96 5.59 -40.42
CA PRO A 197 3.54 5.96 -40.30
C PRO A 197 2.98 5.77 -38.89
N ILE A 198 3.46 4.78 -38.14
CA ILE A 198 3.00 4.48 -36.78
C ILE A 198 3.63 5.39 -35.73
N GLU A 199 4.87 5.85 -35.89
CA GLU A 199 5.53 6.76 -34.93
C GLU A 199 5.00 8.18 -35.07
N ARG A 200 4.84 8.65 -36.32
CA ARG A 200 4.37 10.00 -36.66
C ARG A 200 2.86 10.08 -36.89
N ALA A 201 2.10 9.11 -36.41
CA ALA A 201 0.65 9.10 -36.56
C ALA A 201 0.02 10.35 -35.92
N SER A 202 -0.74 11.09 -36.73
CA SER A 202 -1.62 12.18 -36.31
C SER A 202 -3.08 11.75 -36.47
N PHE A 203 -3.96 12.25 -35.60
CA PHE A 203 -5.38 11.95 -35.71
C PHE A 203 -5.97 12.71 -36.90
N LYS A 204 -6.49 11.99 -37.89
CA LYS A 204 -7.01 12.58 -39.12
C LYS A 204 -8.52 12.73 -39.03
N ILE A 205 -8.99 13.97 -39.10
CA ILE A 205 -10.41 14.31 -39.19
C ILE A 205 -10.70 14.71 -40.63
N THR A 206 -11.83 14.31 -41.18
CA THR A 206 -12.21 14.69 -42.55
C THR A 206 -12.59 16.16 -42.63
N ASP A 207 -12.38 16.78 -43.80
CA ASP A 207 -12.63 18.22 -44.02
C ASP A 207 -14.07 18.63 -43.65
N LYS A 208 -15.04 17.73 -43.87
CA LYS A 208 -16.45 17.93 -43.51
C LYS A 208 -16.64 18.30 -42.03
N TYR A 209 -15.91 17.64 -41.13
CA TYR A 209 -16.04 17.85 -39.70
C TYR A 209 -15.08 18.93 -39.20
N ILE A 210 -13.89 19.04 -39.77
CA ILE A 210 -12.89 20.01 -39.30
C ILE A 210 -13.38 21.46 -39.45
N GLU A 211 -14.10 21.80 -40.53
CA GLU A 211 -14.66 23.14 -40.71
C GLU A 211 -15.69 23.49 -39.63
N ARG A 212 -16.54 22.51 -39.24
CA ARG A 212 -17.53 22.67 -38.17
C ARG A 212 -16.85 22.83 -36.80
N ILE A 213 -15.87 21.99 -36.50
CA ILE A 213 -15.08 22.05 -35.27
C ILE A 213 -14.40 23.42 -35.15
N SER A 214 -13.73 23.88 -36.21
CA SER A 214 -13.08 25.20 -36.24
C SER A 214 -14.08 26.33 -36.02
N SER A 215 -15.28 26.23 -36.57
CA SER A 215 -16.34 27.22 -36.36
C SER A 215 -16.87 27.24 -34.92
N GLU A 216 -16.99 26.08 -34.26
CA GLU A 216 -17.43 25.98 -32.87
C GLU A 216 -16.39 26.53 -31.88
N LEU A 217 -15.10 26.39 -32.21
CA LEU A 217 -13.98 26.83 -31.36
C LEU A 217 -13.50 28.26 -31.65
N ASP A 218 -13.98 28.91 -32.72
CA ASP A 218 -13.48 30.21 -33.16
C ASP A 218 -13.60 31.29 -32.06
N GLY A 219 -12.43 31.78 -31.63
CA GLY A 219 -12.30 32.81 -30.61
C GLY A 219 -12.72 32.38 -29.21
N VAL A 220 -12.86 31.07 -28.93
CA VAL A 220 -13.09 30.53 -27.59
C VAL A 220 -11.79 30.54 -26.78
N ARG A 221 -11.84 31.11 -25.57
CA ARG A 221 -10.71 31.20 -24.65
C ARG A 221 -10.87 30.22 -23.48
N LEU A 222 -9.81 29.47 -23.19
CA LEU A 222 -9.81 28.36 -22.23
C LEU A 222 -9.50 28.81 -20.78
N PRO A 223 -10.02 28.08 -19.76
CA PRO A 223 -9.83 28.42 -18.36
C PRO A 223 -8.62 27.68 -17.74
N GLY A 224 -7.46 28.32 -17.69
CA GLY A 224 -6.33 27.82 -16.89
C GLY A 224 -5.49 26.69 -17.50
N TYR A 225 -5.79 26.28 -18.74
CA TYR A 225 -5.10 25.23 -19.47
C TYR A 225 -5.08 25.54 -20.98
N SER A 226 -4.27 24.79 -21.72
CA SER A 226 -4.10 24.95 -23.18
C SER A 226 -4.90 23.94 -24.01
N GLY A 227 -5.28 22.81 -23.43
CA GLY A 227 -6.07 21.77 -24.08
C GLY A 227 -5.19 20.83 -24.90
N LEU A 228 -3.89 20.81 -24.57
CA LEU A 228 -2.85 20.12 -25.31
C LEU A 228 -2.10 19.16 -24.37
N PRO A 229 -1.80 17.92 -24.78
CA PRO A 229 -0.98 17.04 -23.96
C PRO A 229 0.43 17.55 -23.76
N ASN A 230 1.13 17.04 -22.74
CA ASN A 230 2.52 17.38 -22.54
C ASN A 230 3.37 16.97 -23.76
N ILE A 231 4.21 17.89 -24.26
CA ILE A 231 5.01 17.69 -25.47
C ILE A 231 5.92 16.45 -25.40
N ASP A 232 6.49 16.20 -24.22
CA ASP A 232 7.37 15.06 -23.94
C ASP A 232 6.59 13.80 -23.54
N GLY A 233 5.26 13.88 -23.45
CA GLY A 233 4.38 12.78 -23.03
C GLY A 233 4.47 12.44 -21.54
N GLN A 234 5.09 13.29 -20.73
CA GLN A 234 5.30 13.04 -19.30
C GLN A 234 4.03 13.20 -18.47
N PHE A 235 3.78 12.28 -17.54
CA PHE A 235 2.70 12.41 -16.56
C PHE A 235 2.90 13.61 -15.62
N GLN A 236 1.83 14.38 -15.42
CA GLN A 236 1.86 15.62 -14.63
C GLN A 236 1.17 15.53 -13.27
N TYR A 237 0.32 14.52 -13.06
CA TYR A 237 -0.51 14.39 -11.86
C TYR A 237 0.21 13.77 -10.67
N ASP A 238 -0.10 14.23 -9.45
CA ASP A 238 0.49 13.73 -8.21
C ASP A 238 -0.50 12.85 -7.44
N TYR A 239 0.00 11.89 -6.67
CA TYR A 239 -0.80 10.94 -5.89
C TYR A 239 -0.33 10.82 -4.43
N LYS A 240 0.72 11.55 -4.05
CA LYS A 240 1.36 11.46 -2.73
C LYS A 240 0.48 12.07 -1.63
N PHE A 241 0.80 11.76 -0.38
CA PHE A 241 0.11 12.32 0.79
C PHE A 241 0.09 13.86 0.78
N GLY A 242 1.26 14.49 0.57
CA GLY A 242 1.40 15.95 0.62
C GLY A 242 0.78 16.70 -0.56
N LYS A 243 0.46 16.01 -1.66
CA LYS A 243 -0.25 16.57 -2.80
C LYS A 243 -0.91 15.45 -3.59
N THR A 244 -2.23 15.44 -3.63
CA THR A 244 -3.02 14.45 -4.38
C THR A 244 -3.85 15.16 -5.44
N HIS A 245 -3.81 14.67 -6.69
CA HIS A 245 -4.72 15.07 -7.75
C HIS A 245 -5.79 14.01 -7.96
N LEU A 246 -7.02 14.46 -8.20
CA LEU A 246 -8.20 13.62 -8.35
C LEU A 246 -9.16 14.21 -9.40
N VAL A 247 -10.14 13.42 -9.83
CA VAL A 247 -11.24 13.90 -10.68
C VAL A 247 -12.55 13.71 -9.93
N SER A 248 -13.38 14.74 -9.95
CA SER A 248 -14.71 14.76 -9.34
C SER A 248 -15.73 15.30 -10.34
N PHE A 249 -16.96 14.84 -10.25
CA PHE A 249 -18.04 15.25 -11.15
C PHE A 249 -19.03 16.16 -10.44
N ASP A 250 -19.49 17.20 -11.12
CA ASP A 250 -20.54 18.08 -10.60
C ASP A 250 -21.96 17.51 -10.79
N SER A 251 -22.98 18.30 -10.42
CA SER A 251 -24.38 17.90 -10.54
C SER A 251 -24.87 17.65 -11.97
N GLU A 252 -24.13 18.10 -12.99
CA GLU A 252 -24.41 17.84 -14.41
C GLU A 252 -23.47 16.78 -15.01
N ASN A 253 -22.73 16.06 -14.16
CA ASN A 253 -21.70 15.09 -14.54
C ASN A 253 -20.56 15.69 -15.39
N LYS A 254 -20.26 16.98 -15.25
CA LYS A 254 -19.06 17.57 -15.87
C LYS A 254 -17.83 17.36 -14.97
N PRO A 255 -16.67 17.02 -15.55
CA PRO A 255 -15.49 16.67 -14.75
C PRO A 255 -14.71 17.91 -14.28
N TRP A 256 -14.27 17.84 -13.04
CA TRP A 256 -13.41 18.83 -12.38
C TRP A 256 -12.13 18.16 -11.92
N LEU A 257 -11.00 18.81 -12.17
CA LEU A 257 -9.71 18.44 -11.61
C LEU A 257 -9.60 19.00 -10.19
N ILE A 258 -9.28 18.13 -9.24
CA ILE A 258 -9.17 18.45 -7.82
C ILE A 258 -7.71 18.31 -7.38
N GLN A 259 -7.20 19.30 -6.65
CA GLN A 259 -5.91 19.23 -5.94
C GLN A 259 -6.16 19.33 -4.44
N ILE A 260 -5.60 18.39 -3.69
CA ILE A 260 -5.64 18.37 -2.23
C ILE A 260 -4.21 18.46 -1.71
N ASP A 261 -3.95 19.50 -0.92
CA ASP A 261 -2.66 19.74 -0.28
C ASP A 261 -2.87 20.51 1.05
N PRO A 262 -1.82 20.85 1.82
CA PRO A 262 -1.97 21.58 3.09
C PRO A 262 -2.64 22.96 3.01
N SER A 263 -2.73 23.57 1.83
CA SER A 263 -3.40 24.87 1.64
C SER A 263 -4.92 24.76 1.48
N GLY A 264 -5.43 23.55 1.23
CA GLY A 264 -6.85 23.24 1.12
C GLY A 264 -7.19 22.26 0.00
N VAL A 265 -8.48 22.14 -0.28
CA VAL A 265 -9.01 21.47 -1.47
C VAL A 265 -9.31 22.52 -2.52
N TRP A 266 -8.75 22.35 -3.72
CA TRP A 266 -8.89 23.24 -4.86
C TRP A 266 -9.52 22.52 -6.04
N ALA A 267 -10.36 23.23 -6.80
CA ALA A 267 -11.01 22.72 -8.00
C ALA A 267 -10.75 23.65 -9.19
N MET A 268 -10.56 23.06 -10.37
CA MET A 268 -10.61 23.74 -11.67
C MET A 268 -11.27 22.80 -12.70
N PRO A 269 -11.84 23.32 -13.81
CA PRO A 269 -12.36 22.45 -14.86
C PRO A 269 -11.29 21.47 -15.32
N LEU A 270 -11.64 20.19 -15.52
CA LEU A 270 -10.68 19.21 -16.01
C LEU A 270 -10.14 19.69 -17.37
N PRO A 271 -8.81 19.75 -17.57
CA PRO A 271 -8.26 20.07 -18.88
C PRO A 271 -8.66 19.01 -19.91
N LEU A 272 -9.49 19.42 -20.87
CA LEU A 272 -9.96 18.59 -21.98
C LEU A 272 -9.40 19.13 -23.30
N ILE A 273 -9.29 18.25 -24.28
CA ILE A 273 -8.84 18.58 -25.64
C ILE A 273 -10.01 19.24 -26.38
N PRO A 274 -9.94 20.53 -26.73
CA PRO A 274 -11.12 21.30 -27.09
C PRO A 274 -11.87 20.75 -28.30
N ALA A 275 -11.14 20.35 -29.35
CA ALA A 275 -11.71 19.74 -30.54
C ALA A 275 -12.60 18.52 -30.22
N THR A 276 -12.24 17.73 -29.21
CA THR A 276 -12.95 16.50 -28.85
C THR A 276 -14.24 16.72 -28.06
N THR A 277 -14.48 17.95 -27.58
CA THR A 277 -15.71 18.33 -26.86
C THR A 277 -16.85 18.78 -27.77
N THR A 278 -16.55 19.00 -29.05
CA THR A 278 -17.50 19.50 -30.05
C THR A 278 -18.50 18.42 -30.47
N GLU A 279 -19.70 18.85 -30.86
CA GLU A 279 -20.73 17.92 -31.37
C GLU A 279 -20.27 17.28 -32.69
N ALA A 280 -19.64 18.07 -33.55
CA ALA A 280 -19.09 17.59 -34.83
C ALA A 280 -18.03 16.48 -34.65
N PHE A 281 -17.21 16.54 -33.60
CA PHE A 281 -16.25 15.47 -33.32
C PHE A 281 -16.96 14.19 -32.86
N ARG A 282 -17.95 14.30 -31.96
CA ARG A 282 -18.73 13.13 -31.53
C ARG A 282 -19.40 12.44 -32.70
N GLU A 283 -20.08 13.18 -33.58
CA GLU A 283 -20.71 12.63 -34.79
C GLU A 283 -19.72 11.85 -35.66
N TYR A 284 -18.49 12.37 -35.83
CA TYR A 284 -17.44 11.70 -36.59
C TYR A 284 -17.03 10.36 -35.94
N ILE A 285 -16.83 10.33 -34.63
CA ILE A 285 -16.43 9.12 -33.89
C ILE A 285 -17.54 8.06 -33.93
N GLU A 286 -18.81 8.48 -33.85
CA GLU A 286 -19.97 7.59 -34.02
C GLU A 286 -20.01 7.01 -35.44
N GLU A 287 -19.76 7.82 -36.48
CA GLU A 287 -19.70 7.38 -37.88
C GLU A 287 -18.60 6.34 -38.11
N VAL A 288 -17.40 6.54 -37.53
CA VAL A 288 -16.31 5.56 -37.64
C VAL A 288 -16.41 4.41 -36.63
N SER A 289 -17.40 4.43 -35.72
CA SER A 289 -17.60 3.40 -34.71
C SER A 289 -16.32 3.12 -33.90
N ASP A 290 -15.77 4.16 -33.27
CA ASP A 290 -14.66 4.04 -32.32
C ASP A 290 -15.14 4.05 -30.88
N ASP A 291 -15.54 2.86 -30.41
CA ASP A 291 -16.09 2.65 -29.07
C ASP A 291 -15.11 3.02 -27.94
N GLU A 292 -13.80 2.96 -28.19
CA GLU A 292 -12.81 3.39 -27.20
C GLU A 292 -12.89 4.91 -26.96
N ILE A 293 -12.89 5.71 -28.04
CA ILE A 293 -12.99 7.18 -27.92
C ILE A 293 -14.38 7.57 -27.43
N LEU A 294 -15.46 6.96 -27.96
CA LEU A 294 -16.82 7.23 -27.49
C LEU A 294 -16.96 7.05 -25.98
N LYS A 295 -16.35 6.00 -25.43
CA LYS A 295 -16.36 5.75 -23.98
C LYS A 295 -15.68 6.87 -23.19
N ILE A 296 -14.59 7.45 -23.71
CA ILE A 296 -13.95 8.63 -23.10
C ILE A 296 -14.90 9.83 -23.16
N LEU A 297 -15.55 10.07 -24.31
CA LEU A 297 -16.50 11.18 -24.48
C LEU A 297 -17.72 11.04 -23.58
N ASP A 298 -18.25 9.83 -23.39
CA ASP A 298 -19.38 9.55 -22.51
C ASP A 298 -19.02 9.76 -21.03
N ARG A 299 -17.78 9.43 -20.65
CA ARG A 299 -17.31 9.55 -19.27
C ARG A 299 -16.93 10.97 -18.88
N PHE A 300 -16.21 11.68 -19.76
CA PHE A 300 -15.59 12.98 -19.43
C PHE A 300 -16.11 14.15 -20.29
N GLY A 301 -16.93 13.91 -21.31
CA GLY A 301 -17.38 14.95 -22.24
C GLY A 301 -16.33 15.36 -23.29
N GLY A 302 -15.13 14.81 -23.21
CA GLY A 302 -13.99 15.10 -24.09
C GLY A 302 -12.78 14.27 -23.67
N MET A 303 -11.76 14.21 -24.52
CA MET A 303 -10.51 13.54 -24.17
C MET A 303 -9.73 14.38 -23.15
N PRO A 304 -9.31 13.84 -21.98
CA PRO A 304 -8.47 14.57 -21.04
C PRO A 304 -7.12 14.93 -21.66
N SER A 305 -6.63 16.16 -21.51
CA SER A 305 -5.35 16.57 -22.10
C SER A 305 -4.14 16.01 -21.34
N GLY A 306 -4.28 15.76 -20.04
CA GLY A 306 -3.17 15.36 -19.16
C GLY A 306 -2.46 16.54 -18.49
N GLU A 307 -2.92 17.77 -18.72
CA GLU A 307 -2.44 18.96 -18.01
C GLU A 307 -2.89 18.94 -16.54
N SER A 308 -2.02 19.46 -15.67
CA SER A 308 -2.26 19.59 -14.23
C SER A 308 -2.45 21.06 -13.87
N PHE A 309 -2.80 21.34 -12.60
CA PHE A 309 -2.83 22.69 -12.06
C PHE A 309 -1.55 23.50 -12.37
N PRO A 310 -1.69 24.80 -12.66
CA PRO A 310 -0.57 25.75 -12.66
C PRO A 310 0.18 25.73 -11.33
N THR A 311 1.45 26.15 -11.32
CA THR A 311 2.31 26.12 -10.12
C THR A 311 2.81 27.50 -9.71
N GLY A 312 3.12 27.70 -8.44
CA GLY A 312 3.75 28.94 -7.96
C GLY A 312 2.86 30.17 -8.15
N GLN A 313 3.40 31.22 -8.78
CA GLN A 313 2.65 32.46 -9.02
C GLN A 313 1.52 32.28 -10.04
N ASP A 314 1.70 31.40 -11.03
CA ASP A 314 0.67 31.12 -12.04
C ASP A 314 -0.62 30.58 -11.42
N PHE A 315 -0.48 29.76 -10.37
CA PHE A 315 -1.62 29.27 -9.58
C PHE A 315 -2.41 30.43 -8.97
N GLN A 316 -1.72 31.44 -8.42
CA GLN A 316 -2.37 32.59 -7.80
C GLN A 316 -3.02 33.49 -8.86
N SER A 317 -2.41 33.69 -10.03
CA SER A 317 -3.03 34.44 -11.13
C SER A 317 -4.35 33.80 -11.59
N TRP A 318 -4.40 32.47 -11.71
CA TRP A 318 -5.63 31.74 -12.07
C TRP A 318 -6.66 31.63 -10.93
N ARG A 319 -6.21 31.65 -9.67
CA ARG A 319 -7.08 31.81 -8.50
C ARG A 319 -7.79 33.17 -8.54
N ARG A 320 -7.03 34.25 -8.75
CA ARG A 320 -7.57 35.62 -8.87
C ARG A 320 -8.44 35.78 -10.13
N ALA A 321 -8.20 34.98 -11.17
CA ALA A 321 -9.08 34.92 -12.35
C ALA A 321 -10.41 34.18 -12.09
N GLY A 322 -10.59 33.58 -10.91
CA GLY A 322 -11.78 32.85 -10.52
C GLY A 322 -11.93 31.47 -11.17
N VAL A 323 -10.88 30.94 -11.80
CA VAL A 323 -10.86 29.61 -12.43
C VAL A 323 -10.46 28.53 -11.43
N VAL A 324 -9.43 28.81 -10.62
CA VAL A 324 -8.99 27.93 -9.53
C VAL A 324 -9.74 28.33 -8.27
N ILE A 325 -10.57 27.43 -7.77
CA ILE A 325 -11.56 27.70 -6.72
C ILE A 325 -11.19 26.92 -5.46
N LYS A 326 -11.10 27.59 -4.31
CA LYS A 326 -10.97 26.92 -3.01
C LYS A 326 -12.32 26.34 -2.61
N VAL A 327 -12.39 25.03 -2.36
CA VAL A 327 -13.63 24.33 -1.98
C VAL A 327 -13.76 24.24 -0.46
N CYS A 328 -12.71 23.78 0.23
CA CYS A 328 -12.68 23.69 1.70
C CYS A 328 -11.24 23.65 2.22
N ASP A 329 -11.07 23.66 3.54
CA ASP A 329 -9.78 23.64 4.22
C ASP A 329 -9.37 22.23 4.69
N THR A 330 -8.07 21.97 4.78
CA THR A 330 -7.47 20.66 5.10
C THR A 330 -6.47 20.71 6.25
N ALA A 331 -6.31 21.88 6.88
CA ALA A 331 -5.26 22.14 7.86
C ALA A 331 -5.20 21.11 8.99
N ASP A 332 -6.36 20.71 9.56
CA ASP A 332 -6.41 19.73 10.64
C ASP A 332 -5.80 18.37 10.26
N PHE A 333 -6.09 17.87 9.05
CA PHE A 333 -5.54 16.60 8.57
C PHE A 333 -4.02 16.66 8.37
N TYR A 334 -3.52 17.76 7.80
CA TYR A 334 -2.11 17.93 7.47
C TYR A 334 -1.23 18.37 8.65
N ASN A 335 -1.81 18.58 9.83
CA ASN A 335 -1.06 18.69 11.09
C ASN A 335 -0.49 17.33 11.56
N TYR A 336 -0.93 16.23 10.96
CA TYR A 336 -0.55 14.87 11.32
C TYR A 336 0.32 14.21 10.23
N SER A 337 0.97 13.11 10.61
CA SER A 337 1.85 12.33 9.74
C SER A 337 1.07 11.37 8.84
N ALA A 338 1.59 11.16 7.63
CA ALA A 338 1.04 10.20 6.68
C ALA A 338 1.14 8.75 7.19
N MET A 339 0.15 7.91 6.88
CA MET A 339 0.29 6.46 7.10
C MET A 339 1.45 5.86 6.31
N TYR A 340 1.60 6.29 5.05
CA TYR A 340 2.77 6.04 4.21
C TYR A 340 2.86 7.14 3.14
N MET A 341 4.05 7.39 2.58
CA MET A 341 4.26 8.57 1.72
C MET A 341 3.47 8.55 0.41
N ALA A 342 3.22 7.36 -0.14
CA ALA A 342 2.37 7.17 -1.32
C ALA A 342 0.86 7.13 -1.01
N CYS A 343 0.45 7.44 0.24
CA CYS A 343 -0.94 7.44 0.70
C CYS A 343 -1.65 8.78 0.39
N GLY A 344 -2.02 8.99 -0.87
CA GLY A 344 -2.95 10.06 -1.23
C GLY A 344 -4.39 9.75 -0.84
N TRP A 345 -5.29 10.72 -1.03
CA TRP A 345 -6.72 10.56 -0.75
C TRP A 345 -7.43 9.60 -1.70
N SER A 346 -8.02 8.52 -1.19
CA SER A 346 -8.82 7.54 -1.97
C SER A 346 -10.25 8.04 -2.13
N PHE A 347 -10.81 7.94 -3.34
CA PHE A 347 -12.12 8.50 -3.69
C PHE A 347 -12.98 7.46 -4.42
N ASN A 348 -14.29 7.61 -4.31
CA ASN A 348 -15.22 6.84 -5.13
C ASN A 348 -15.16 7.26 -6.61
N SER A 349 -15.76 6.46 -7.49
CA SER A 349 -15.78 6.63 -8.95
C SER A 349 -16.30 7.99 -9.40
N LYS A 350 -17.25 8.57 -8.67
CA LYS A 350 -17.80 9.91 -8.93
C LYS A 350 -16.98 11.05 -8.33
N GLY A 351 -16.01 10.74 -7.47
CA GLY A 351 -15.15 11.72 -6.83
C GLY A 351 -15.86 12.66 -5.83
N HIS A 352 -17.05 12.32 -5.32
CA HIS A 352 -17.79 13.18 -4.39
C HIS A 352 -17.52 12.84 -2.92
N GLU A 353 -17.00 11.65 -2.62
CA GLU A 353 -16.53 11.27 -1.29
C GLU A 353 -15.11 10.71 -1.34
N GLY A 354 -14.29 11.15 -0.39
CA GLY A 354 -12.91 10.72 -0.22
C GLY A 354 -12.61 10.26 1.21
N PHE A 355 -11.61 9.39 1.38
CA PHE A 355 -11.15 8.92 2.68
C PHE A 355 -9.62 8.83 2.72
N ASN A 356 -9.03 9.22 3.85
CA ASN A 356 -7.61 9.04 4.15
C ASN A 356 -7.39 8.92 5.67
N THR A 357 -6.27 8.35 6.05
CA THR A 357 -5.85 8.12 7.43
C THR A 357 -4.49 8.74 7.69
N CYS A 358 -4.34 9.35 8.85
CA CYS A 358 -3.08 9.93 9.34
C CYS A 358 -2.87 9.56 10.81
N TRP A 359 -1.68 9.81 11.34
CA TRP A 359 -1.36 9.52 12.73
C TRP A 359 -0.55 10.63 13.40
N GLY A 360 -0.61 10.68 14.72
CA GLY A 360 0.22 11.55 15.54
C GLY A 360 0.43 10.97 16.93
N TYR A 361 1.28 11.61 17.72
CA TYR A 361 1.49 11.26 19.12
C TYR A 361 0.73 12.22 20.03
N ALA A 362 0.12 11.68 21.08
CA ALA A 362 -0.33 12.46 22.21
C ALA A 362 0.86 12.83 23.11
N ASP A 363 0.67 13.79 24.02
CA ASP A 363 1.72 14.29 24.93
C ASP A 363 2.35 13.19 25.80
N ASN A 364 1.63 12.10 26.06
CA ASN A 364 2.11 10.95 26.83
C ASN A 364 2.92 9.93 26.00
N GLY A 365 3.13 10.19 24.71
CA GLY A 365 3.82 9.30 23.76
C GLY A 365 2.91 8.26 23.10
N LEU A 366 1.62 8.20 23.41
CA LEU A 366 0.69 7.24 22.80
C LEU A 366 0.38 7.64 21.35
N MET A 367 0.53 6.70 20.42
CA MET A 367 0.13 6.93 19.03
C MET A 367 -1.39 6.94 18.91
N TYR A 368 -1.91 7.89 18.14
CA TYR A 368 -3.29 7.94 17.69
C TYR A 368 -3.34 7.90 16.17
N ALA A 369 -4.25 7.10 15.63
CA ALA A 369 -4.62 7.15 14.22
C ALA A 369 -5.97 7.84 14.06
N TYR A 370 -6.07 8.67 13.03
CA TYR A 370 -7.23 9.47 12.71
C TYR A 370 -7.69 9.14 11.28
N GLY A 371 -8.99 8.96 11.10
CA GLY A 371 -9.60 8.79 9.78
C GLY A 371 -10.39 10.04 9.42
N TYR A 372 -10.17 10.54 8.21
CA TYR A 372 -10.82 11.72 7.68
C TYR A 372 -11.64 11.39 6.44
N LYS A 373 -12.82 12.01 6.34
CA LYS A 373 -13.69 11.95 5.17
C LYS A 373 -13.80 13.31 4.52
N ILE A 374 -13.63 13.33 3.20
CA ILE A 374 -13.93 14.49 2.35
C ILE A 374 -15.30 14.29 1.72
N LYS A 375 -16.10 15.36 1.68
CA LYS A 375 -17.31 15.45 0.87
C LYS A 375 -17.22 16.67 -0.04
N LEU A 376 -17.44 16.48 -1.33
CA LEU A 376 -17.44 17.54 -2.34
C LEU A 376 -18.81 17.66 -2.98
N ASN A 377 -19.33 18.88 -3.01
CA ASN A 377 -20.55 19.25 -3.73
C ASN A 377 -20.15 20.30 -4.79
N LEU A 378 -19.82 19.82 -5.98
CA LEU A 378 -19.44 20.67 -7.11
C LEU A 378 -20.67 21.07 -7.92
N VAL A 379 -20.58 22.24 -8.54
CA VAL A 379 -21.67 22.88 -9.27
C VAL A 379 -21.16 23.18 -10.67
N PRO A 380 -21.96 22.99 -11.72
CA PRO A 380 -21.57 23.27 -13.10
C PRO A 380 -21.12 24.72 -13.28
N ALA A 381 -20.03 24.89 -14.03
CA ALA A 381 -19.62 26.18 -14.56
C ALA A 381 -20.31 26.44 -15.89
N GLN A 382 -20.73 27.68 -16.13
CA GLN A 382 -21.32 28.06 -17.41
C GLN A 382 -20.34 27.77 -18.55
N LYS A 383 -20.77 26.95 -19.52
CA LYS A 383 -19.93 26.46 -20.63
C LYS A 383 -18.57 25.92 -20.16
N GLU A 384 -18.51 25.22 -19.03
CA GLU A 384 -17.27 24.62 -18.50
C GLU A 384 -16.15 25.66 -18.21
N GLY A 385 -16.52 26.95 -18.07
CA GLY A 385 -15.58 28.05 -17.90
C GLY A 385 -15.00 28.60 -19.22
N TRP A 386 -15.46 28.13 -20.37
CA TRP A 386 -15.03 28.63 -21.68
C TRP A 386 -15.67 29.96 -22.02
N LEU A 387 -14.88 30.89 -22.55
CA LEU A 387 -15.33 32.25 -22.86
C LEU A 387 -15.30 32.50 -24.36
N GLY A 388 -16.47 32.74 -24.95
CA GLY A 388 -16.62 33.13 -26.35
C GLY A 388 -16.14 34.56 -26.64
N LYS A 389 -16.35 35.00 -27.89
CA LYS A 389 -16.14 36.38 -28.30
C LYS A 389 -17.15 37.29 -27.58
N ILE A 390 -16.72 38.52 -27.30
CA ILE A 390 -17.54 39.55 -26.65
C ILE A 390 -17.57 40.73 -27.60
N ASP A 391 -18.77 41.12 -28.01
CA ASP A 391 -18.99 42.34 -28.75
C ASP A 391 -19.00 43.52 -27.78
N VAL A 392 -18.08 44.46 -27.98
CA VAL A 392 -17.97 45.67 -27.17
C VAL A 392 -18.99 46.69 -27.67
N ASP A 393 -19.72 47.33 -26.75
CA ASP A 393 -20.67 48.39 -27.11
C ASP A 393 -19.94 49.53 -27.86
N SER A 394 -20.53 49.95 -28.98
CA SER A 394 -20.11 51.09 -29.80
C SER A 394 -19.62 52.32 -29.02
N ASN A 395 -20.21 52.62 -27.86
CA ASN A 395 -19.82 53.75 -27.01
C ASN A 395 -18.42 53.60 -26.37
N TYR A 396 -17.95 52.37 -26.18
CA TYR A 396 -16.69 52.05 -25.50
C TYR A 396 -15.59 51.55 -26.44
N VAL A 397 -15.94 51.12 -27.66
CA VAL A 397 -15.05 50.42 -28.60
C VAL A 397 -13.73 51.18 -28.81
N GLU A 398 -13.76 52.48 -29.08
CA GLU A 398 -12.56 53.24 -29.44
C GLU A 398 -11.55 53.29 -28.28
N VAL A 399 -12.03 53.66 -27.08
CA VAL A 399 -11.20 53.81 -25.88
C VAL A 399 -10.66 52.45 -25.41
N ILE A 400 -11.52 51.42 -25.34
CA ILE A 400 -11.12 50.08 -24.93
C ILE A 400 -10.12 49.48 -25.92
N SER A 401 -10.34 49.63 -27.24
CA SER A 401 -9.42 49.08 -28.25
C SER A 401 -8.04 49.72 -28.17
N GLN A 402 -7.97 51.03 -28.00
CA GLN A 402 -6.68 51.74 -27.83
C GLN A 402 -5.95 51.27 -26.57
N TYR A 403 -6.66 51.10 -25.46
CA TYR A 403 -6.09 50.62 -24.20
C TYR A 403 -5.59 49.18 -24.33
N LEU A 404 -6.40 48.26 -24.84
CA LEU A 404 -6.05 46.84 -24.98
C LEU A 404 -4.88 46.63 -25.94
N ASN A 405 -4.77 47.38 -27.03
CA ASN A 405 -3.63 47.31 -27.93
C ASN A 405 -2.30 47.68 -27.22
N LYS A 406 -2.33 48.71 -26.37
CA LYS A 406 -1.15 49.11 -25.58
C LYS A 406 -0.85 48.10 -24.47
N LEU A 407 -1.88 47.59 -23.79
CA LEU A 407 -1.72 46.58 -22.75
C LEU A 407 -1.15 45.27 -23.31
N ALA A 408 -1.68 44.80 -24.44
CA ALA A 408 -1.22 43.57 -25.10
C ALA A 408 0.25 43.66 -25.54
N ALA A 409 0.75 44.86 -25.89
CA ALA A 409 2.16 45.07 -26.21
C ALA A 409 3.09 44.91 -25.00
N LEU A 410 2.57 45.06 -23.77
CA LEU A 410 3.33 44.88 -22.52
C LEU A 410 3.27 43.44 -21.99
N LEU A 411 2.34 42.62 -22.51
CA LEU A 411 2.13 41.26 -22.04
C LEU A 411 2.95 40.26 -22.86
N PRO A 412 3.92 39.55 -22.24
CA PRO A 412 4.68 38.52 -22.94
C PRO A 412 3.76 37.38 -23.40
N LYS A 413 3.93 36.93 -24.64
CA LYS A 413 3.18 35.80 -25.19
C LYS A 413 3.60 34.49 -24.53
N GLY A 414 2.66 33.56 -24.35
CA GLY A 414 2.93 32.23 -23.81
C GLY A 414 3.01 32.13 -22.29
N GLU A 415 3.04 33.25 -21.57
CA GLU A 415 3.08 33.24 -20.10
C GLU A 415 1.68 33.06 -19.49
N GLN A 416 1.58 32.22 -18.45
CA GLN A 416 0.33 31.96 -17.73
C GLN A 416 -0.28 33.23 -17.12
N LYS A 417 0.57 34.17 -16.64
CA LYS A 417 0.13 35.49 -16.16
C LYS A 417 -0.64 36.25 -17.25
N THR A 418 -0.09 36.31 -18.47
CA THR A 418 -0.73 36.94 -19.63
C THR A 418 -2.07 36.27 -19.96
N LEU A 419 -2.11 34.94 -19.98
CA LEU A 419 -3.31 34.18 -20.28
C LEU A 419 -4.43 34.44 -19.25
N ALA A 420 -4.08 34.47 -17.97
CA ALA A 420 -5.00 34.78 -16.89
C ALA A 420 -5.57 36.20 -17.01
N ILE A 421 -4.74 37.20 -17.32
CA ILE A 421 -5.18 38.60 -17.53
C ILE A 421 -6.16 38.67 -18.72
N MET A 422 -5.81 38.08 -19.87
CA MET A 422 -6.67 38.08 -21.05
C MET A 422 -7.98 37.33 -20.83
N TYR A 423 -7.98 36.31 -19.98
CA TYR A 423 -9.19 35.62 -19.55
C TYR A 423 -10.06 36.50 -18.65
N LYS A 424 -9.47 37.21 -17.67
CA LYS A 424 -10.20 38.15 -16.79
C LYS A 424 -10.87 39.27 -17.58
N LEU A 425 -10.18 39.84 -18.57
CA LEU A 425 -10.72 40.92 -19.40
C LEU A 425 -12.00 40.51 -20.16
N ARG A 426 -12.24 39.21 -20.36
CA ARG A 426 -13.51 38.70 -20.91
C ARG A 426 -14.59 38.44 -19.87
N ARG A 427 -14.27 38.47 -18.58
CA ARG A 427 -15.23 38.24 -17.50
C ARG A 427 -15.68 39.52 -16.82
N VAL A 428 -14.82 40.54 -16.83
CA VAL A 428 -15.09 41.84 -16.21
C VAL A 428 -16.10 42.62 -17.07
N PRO A 429 -17.08 43.33 -16.46
CA PRO A 429 -18.00 44.19 -17.18
C PRO A 429 -17.27 45.23 -18.04
N GLN A 430 -17.82 45.52 -19.23
CA GLN A 430 -17.20 46.46 -20.19
C GLN A 430 -17.03 47.86 -19.59
N GLU A 431 -17.95 48.30 -18.73
CA GLU A 431 -17.88 49.59 -18.03
C GLU A 431 -16.63 49.70 -17.14
N ASP A 432 -16.29 48.65 -16.39
CA ASP A 432 -15.13 48.66 -15.50
C ASP A 432 -13.81 48.75 -16.30
N ILE A 433 -13.75 48.06 -17.44
CA ILE A 433 -12.63 48.13 -18.37
C ILE A 433 -12.54 49.54 -18.98
N TYR A 434 -13.67 50.13 -19.36
CA TYR A 434 -13.74 51.48 -19.89
C TYR A 434 -13.26 52.54 -18.88
N GLN A 435 -13.71 52.47 -17.63
CA GLN A 435 -13.30 53.41 -16.58
C GLN A 435 -11.79 53.30 -16.29
N GLN A 436 -11.25 52.08 -16.25
CA GLN A 436 -9.81 51.87 -16.10
C GLN A 436 -9.04 52.42 -17.32
N ALA A 437 -9.52 52.13 -18.53
CA ALA A 437 -8.93 52.61 -19.77
C ALA A 437 -8.89 54.14 -19.85
N LEU A 438 -9.99 54.82 -19.50
CA LEU A 438 -10.03 56.28 -19.42
C LEU A 438 -9.00 56.81 -18.41
N THR A 439 -9.02 56.29 -17.20
CA THR A 439 -8.11 56.72 -16.12
C THR A 439 -6.65 56.63 -16.54
N THR A 440 -6.27 55.51 -17.15
CA THR A 440 -4.89 55.28 -17.60
C THR A 440 -4.52 56.10 -18.82
N LEU A 441 -5.43 56.27 -19.79
CA LEU A 441 -5.16 57.05 -21.01
C LEU A 441 -5.08 58.56 -20.75
N TYR A 442 -5.76 59.08 -19.71
CA TYR A 442 -5.61 60.46 -19.25
C TYR A 442 -4.34 60.70 -18.40
N ASN A 443 -3.67 59.64 -17.94
CA ASN A 443 -2.41 59.76 -17.23
C ASN A 443 -1.27 60.08 -18.22
N PRO A 444 -0.40 61.08 -17.96
CA PRO A 444 0.74 61.40 -18.81
C PRO A 444 1.69 60.21 -19.09
N LEU A 445 1.73 59.23 -18.18
CA LEU A 445 2.55 58.02 -18.31
C LEU A 445 1.91 56.95 -19.21
N GLY A 446 0.61 57.06 -19.52
CA GLY A 446 -0.13 56.09 -20.33
C GLY A 446 -0.24 54.71 -19.71
N VAL A 447 -0.41 53.68 -20.55
CA VAL A 447 -0.51 52.27 -20.13
C VAL A 447 0.89 51.75 -19.81
N THR A 448 1.09 51.25 -18.59
CA THR A 448 2.40 50.80 -18.09
C THR A 448 2.31 49.45 -17.38
N SER A 449 3.42 48.99 -16.78
CA SER A 449 3.42 47.78 -15.94
C SER A 449 2.45 47.86 -14.75
N VAL A 450 2.08 49.07 -14.31
CA VAL A 450 1.10 49.27 -13.24
C VAL A 450 -0.27 48.71 -13.63
N ASP A 451 -0.66 48.83 -14.90
CA ASP A 451 -1.91 48.25 -15.42
C ASP A 451 -1.84 46.72 -15.46
N VAL A 452 -0.68 46.17 -15.82
CA VAL A 452 -0.46 44.71 -15.80
C VAL A 452 -0.61 44.18 -14.36
N ASP A 453 -0.03 44.87 -13.38
CA ASP A 453 -0.14 44.49 -11.98
C ASP A 453 -1.53 44.74 -11.40
N TYR A 454 -2.24 45.77 -11.86
CA TYR A 454 -3.65 45.98 -11.53
C TYR A 454 -4.50 44.78 -11.97
N TRP A 455 -4.42 44.39 -13.24
CA TRP A 455 -5.21 43.27 -13.77
C TRP A 455 -4.77 41.92 -13.21
N ASP A 456 -3.49 41.73 -12.93
CA ASP A 456 -3.02 40.52 -12.26
C ASP A 456 -3.59 40.41 -10.84
N ASN A 457 -3.61 41.51 -10.07
CA ASN A 457 -4.13 41.53 -8.70
C ASN A 457 -5.66 41.62 -8.60
N TYR A 458 -6.36 42.02 -9.67
CA TYR A 458 -7.81 42.09 -9.70
C TYR A 458 -8.43 40.70 -9.47
N GLU A 459 -9.30 40.56 -8.47
CA GLU A 459 -9.98 39.30 -8.14
C GLU A 459 -11.38 39.24 -8.74
N VAL A 460 -11.58 38.33 -9.68
CA VAL A 460 -12.88 38.05 -10.32
C VAL A 460 -13.62 36.99 -9.50
N LYS A 461 -14.95 37.10 -9.43
CA LYS A 461 -15.79 36.05 -8.82
C LYS A 461 -15.48 34.67 -9.41
N PRO A 462 -15.50 33.59 -8.61
CA PRO A 462 -15.35 32.22 -9.11
C PRO A 462 -16.29 31.88 -10.27
N ILE A 463 -15.85 31.03 -11.22
CA ILE A 463 -16.69 30.55 -12.33
C ILE A 463 -17.81 29.61 -11.87
N ALA A 464 -17.67 29.02 -10.68
CA ALA A 464 -18.66 28.18 -10.03
C ALA A 464 -18.59 28.38 -8.50
N SER A 465 -19.69 28.09 -7.80
CA SER A 465 -19.76 28.19 -6.33
C SER A 465 -19.81 26.80 -5.71
N HIS A 466 -18.64 26.21 -5.49
CA HIS A 466 -18.51 24.88 -4.89
C HIS A 466 -18.66 24.92 -3.37
N SER A 467 -19.03 23.78 -2.79
CA SER A 467 -18.96 23.57 -1.35
C SER A 467 -18.38 22.20 -1.04
N GLY A 468 -17.78 22.06 0.14
CA GLY A 468 -17.25 20.79 0.60
C GLY A 468 -16.82 20.84 2.04
N SER A 469 -16.44 19.70 2.59
CA SER A 469 -15.91 19.62 3.95
C SER A 469 -14.90 18.48 4.08
N VAL A 470 -13.93 18.70 4.96
CA VAL A 470 -13.01 17.68 5.45
C VAL A 470 -13.33 17.48 6.92
N THR A 471 -13.69 16.25 7.31
CA THR A 471 -14.16 15.95 8.67
C THR A 471 -13.44 14.74 9.22
N ARG A 472 -12.99 14.82 10.48
CA ARG A 472 -12.48 13.66 11.21
C ARG A 472 -13.65 12.76 11.61
N VAL A 473 -13.67 11.54 11.10
CA VAL A 473 -14.75 10.55 11.31
C VAL A 473 -14.36 9.42 12.26
N SER A 474 -13.06 9.18 12.46
CA SER A 474 -12.55 8.21 13.43
C SER A 474 -11.30 8.73 14.13
N SER A 475 -11.13 8.33 15.38
CA SER A 475 -9.96 8.61 16.21
C SER A 475 -9.80 7.45 17.17
N GLY A 476 -8.61 6.86 17.24
CA GLY A 476 -8.36 5.75 18.15
C GLY A 476 -6.89 5.63 18.52
N ALA A 477 -6.64 5.16 19.74
CA ALA A 477 -5.29 4.87 20.21
C ALA A 477 -4.71 3.64 19.49
N VAL A 478 -3.40 3.60 19.31
CA VAL A 478 -2.68 2.45 18.79
C VAL A 478 -1.56 2.13 19.77
N CYS A 479 -1.77 1.07 20.54
CA CYS A 479 -0.86 0.61 21.58
C CYS A 479 -0.30 -0.76 21.18
N TRP A 480 0.98 -0.79 20.76
CA TRP A 480 1.65 -2.02 20.35
C TRP A 480 2.71 -2.41 21.39
N LEU A 481 2.31 -3.22 22.38
CA LEU A 481 3.14 -3.60 23.54
C LEU A 481 3.54 -5.09 23.52
N LEU A 482 4.08 -5.58 22.41
CA LEU A 482 4.64 -6.94 22.34
C LEU A 482 6.00 -7.00 23.08
N GLY A 483 5.97 -7.24 24.39
CA GLY A 483 7.13 -7.73 25.14
C GLY A 483 8.18 -6.70 25.59
N LYS A 484 7.77 -5.48 25.99
CA LYS A 484 8.65 -4.40 26.54
C LYS A 484 9.79 -3.91 25.62
N GLN A 485 9.93 -4.45 24.42
CA GLN A 485 10.75 -3.89 23.35
C GLN A 485 9.80 -3.12 22.44
N TYR A 486 9.88 -1.79 22.41
CA TYR A 486 9.11 -0.97 21.46
C TYR A 486 9.73 -1.17 20.07
N PRO A 487 9.13 -1.96 19.17
CA PRO A 487 9.71 -2.14 17.86
C PRO A 487 9.54 -0.82 17.09
N THR A 488 10.54 -0.44 16.29
CA THR A 488 10.48 0.79 15.48
C THR A 488 9.43 0.72 14.36
N SER A 489 8.92 -0.47 14.05
CA SER A 489 7.90 -0.70 13.03
C SER A 489 6.94 -1.81 13.47
N MET A 490 5.83 -1.97 12.74
CA MET A 490 4.80 -2.97 12.98
C MET A 490 4.79 -3.98 11.82
N GLY A 491 5.41 -5.15 12.03
CA GLY A 491 5.62 -6.15 10.97
C GLY A 491 4.33 -6.72 10.35
N ARG A 492 3.17 -6.60 11.00
CA ARG A 492 1.90 -7.16 10.51
C ARG A 492 1.07 -6.20 9.65
N LEU A 493 1.51 -4.95 9.50
CA LEU A 493 0.85 -3.96 8.65
C LEU A 493 1.87 -3.41 7.66
N LYS A 494 1.64 -3.64 6.37
CA LYS A 494 2.58 -3.23 5.31
C LYS A 494 1.92 -2.39 4.24
N PHE A 495 2.65 -1.36 3.80
CA PHE A 495 2.24 -0.43 2.75
C PHE A 495 3.29 -0.34 1.65
N PRO A 496 2.94 0.08 0.44
CA PRO A 496 3.91 0.32 -0.62
C PRO A 496 4.93 1.40 -0.23
N GLU A 497 6.20 1.09 -0.42
CA GLU A 497 7.28 2.08 -0.30
C GLU A 497 7.25 3.02 -1.53
N LEU A 498 7.61 4.29 -1.34
CA LEU A 498 7.47 5.35 -2.34
C LEU A 498 8.24 5.10 -3.63
N THR A 499 9.46 4.56 -3.56
CA THR A 499 10.27 4.18 -4.74
C THR A 499 9.74 2.93 -5.45
N GLY A 500 8.74 2.26 -4.89
CA GLY A 500 8.11 1.06 -5.44
C GLY A 500 9.07 -0.14 -5.47
N GLN A 501 10.00 -0.24 -4.53
CA GLN A 501 10.87 -1.41 -4.36
C GLN A 501 10.16 -2.61 -3.70
N GLY A 502 9.09 -2.35 -2.94
CA GLY A 502 8.29 -3.36 -2.29
C GLY A 502 7.34 -2.73 -1.28
N CYS A 503 6.99 -3.49 -0.24
CA CYS A 503 6.11 -3.07 0.82
C CYS A 503 6.89 -2.97 2.13
N GLU A 504 6.81 -1.82 2.78
CA GLU A 504 7.43 -1.50 4.05
C GLU A 504 6.43 -1.64 5.20
N SER A 505 6.91 -2.06 6.36
CA SER A 505 6.13 -2.18 7.59
C SER A 505 5.82 -0.80 8.13
N PHE A 506 4.58 -0.61 8.59
CA PHE A 506 4.15 0.66 9.16
C PHE A 506 5.09 1.07 10.31
N ILE A 507 5.64 2.28 10.22
CA ILE A 507 6.59 2.79 11.22
C ILE A 507 5.82 3.07 12.51
N PHE A 508 6.31 2.47 13.61
CA PHE A 508 5.73 2.56 14.94
C PHE A 508 6.82 2.96 15.94
N ALA A 509 7.63 3.96 15.59
CA ALA A 509 8.68 4.48 16.46
C ALA A 509 8.05 5.37 17.55
N SER A 510 7.44 4.75 18.56
CA SER A 510 6.85 5.46 19.69
C SER A 510 7.97 6.15 20.49
N PRO A 511 7.82 7.45 20.83
CA PRO A 511 8.53 8.01 21.98
C PRO A 511 8.13 7.17 23.21
N ASP A 512 9.05 6.98 24.16
CA ASP A 512 8.86 6.13 25.35
C ASP A 512 7.47 6.32 25.98
N TYR A 513 6.51 5.47 25.63
CA TYR A 513 5.15 5.55 26.13
C TYR A 513 5.18 5.15 27.62
N LYS A 514 4.76 6.06 28.49
CA LYS A 514 4.82 5.88 29.96
C LYS A 514 3.47 5.55 30.59
N GLY A 515 2.42 5.38 29.78
CA GLY A 515 1.08 5.07 30.25
C GLY A 515 0.82 3.58 30.43
N GLU A 516 -0.33 3.25 31.01
CA GLU A 516 -0.83 1.87 31.11
C GLU A 516 -1.30 1.35 29.74
N PHE A 517 -1.53 0.04 29.63
CA PHE A 517 -2.06 -0.53 28.40
C PHE A 517 -3.41 0.10 28.02
N VAL A 518 -3.57 0.44 26.74
CA VAL A 518 -4.81 0.98 26.20
C VAL A 518 -5.37 0.01 25.17
N ARG A 519 -6.63 -0.40 25.35
CA ARG A 519 -7.35 -1.21 24.37
C ARG A 519 -7.51 -0.44 23.07
N CYS A 520 -7.28 -1.11 21.94
CA CYS A 520 -7.42 -0.48 20.63
C CYS A 520 -8.51 -1.17 19.83
N ASP A 521 -9.32 -0.36 19.15
CA ASP A 521 -10.15 -0.75 18.02
C ASP A 521 -10.14 0.43 17.04
N THR A 522 -9.06 0.51 16.28
CA THR A 522 -8.64 1.76 15.63
C THR A 522 -8.51 1.56 14.13
N VAL A 523 -9.11 2.45 13.34
CA VAL A 523 -8.97 2.45 11.87
C VAL A 523 -7.55 2.92 11.51
N MET A 524 -6.77 2.02 10.90
CA MET A 524 -5.39 2.29 10.48
C MET A 524 -5.29 2.71 9.01
N PHE A 525 -6.15 2.16 8.16
CA PHE A 525 -6.15 2.43 6.73
C PHE A 525 -7.56 2.30 6.16
N GLY A 526 -7.85 3.02 5.09
CA GLY A 526 -9.06 2.77 4.31
C GLY A 526 -8.94 3.28 2.88
N CYS A 527 -9.67 2.62 1.98
CA CYS A 527 -9.74 2.96 0.57
C CYS A 527 -11.13 2.62 0.01
N TYR A 528 -11.47 3.20 -1.14
CA TYR A 528 -12.66 2.80 -1.88
C TYR A 528 -12.33 1.63 -2.80
N VAL A 529 -13.10 0.54 -2.67
CA VAL A 529 -13.09 -0.61 -3.56
C VAL A 529 -14.50 -0.76 -4.10
N ASP A 530 -14.66 -0.62 -5.43
CA ASP A 530 -15.96 -0.66 -6.12
C ASP A 530 -17.01 0.25 -5.46
N ASP A 531 -16.62 1.52 -5.22
CA ASP A 531 -17.41 2.56 -4.53
C ASP A 531 -17.80 2.29 -3.07
N GLN A 532 -17.32 1.19 -2.49
CA GLN A 532 -17.49 0.88 -1.08
C GLN A 532 -16.24 1.24 -0.29
N LEU A 533 -16.41 2.02 0.79
CA LEU A 533 -15.33 2.28 1.73
C LEU A 533 -14.97 0.99 2.48
N LYS A 534 -13.75 0.49 2.29
CA LYS A 534 -13.16 -0.61 3.04
C LYS A 534 -12.15 -0.06 4.02
N VAL A 535 -12.20 -0.52 5.26
CA VAL A 535 -11.27 -0.12 6.31
C VAL A 535 -10.52 -1.31 6.89
N VAL A 536 -9.28 -1.06 7.28
CA VAL A 536 -8.41 -1.95 8.07
C VAL A 536 -8.36 -1.41 9.48
N LYS A 537 -8.61 -2.28 10.46
CA LYS A 537 -8.64 -1.91 11.87
C LYS A 537 -7.62 -2.71 12.67
N PHE A 538 -6.92 -1.99 13.54
CA PHE A 538 -6.03 -2.55 14.54
C PHE A 538 -6.81 -2.81 15.83
N PHE A 539 -6.70 -4.02 16.34
CA PHE A 539 -7.38 -4.47 17.55
C PHE A 539 -6.40 -5.09 18.54
N ILE A 540 -6.49 -4.71 19.82
CA ILE A 540 -5.75 -5.36 20.89
C ILE A 540 -6.51 -5.26 22.22
N ASP A 541 -6.57 -6.37 22.95
CA ASP A 541 -7.24 -6.50 24.25
C ASP A 541 -6.40 -7.39 25.18
N ASP A 542 -6.03 -6.87 26.34
CA ASP A 542 -5.15 -7.50 27.32
C ASP A 542 -5.88 -8.19 28.47
N ARG A 543 -7.22 -8.29 28.41
CA ARG A 543 -8.00 -8.98 29.45
C ARG A 543 -7.53 -10.43 29.61
N THR A 544 -6.96 -10.72 30.78
CA THR A 544 -6.53 -12.06 31.17
C THR A 544 -7.54 -12.69 32.12
N PHE A 545 -7.79 -13.99 31.96
CA PHE A 545 -8.49 -14.77 32.97
C PHE A 545 -7.47 -15.31 33.97
N HIS A 546 -7.77 -15.16 35.25
CA HIS A 546 -6.90 -15.67 36.31
C HIS A 546 -7.00 -17.19 36.44
N LYS A 547 -5.84 -17.82 36.64
CA LYS A 547 -5.65 -19.25 36.86
C LYS A 547 -6.75 -19.85 37.75
N LYS A 548 -7.58 -20.76 37.20
CA LYS A 548 -8.49 -21.58 38.00
C LYS A 548 -7.77 -22.87 38.36
N VAL A 549 -7.50 -23.05 39.65
CA VAL A 549 -6.90 -24.28 40.19
C VAL A 549 -7.98 -25.09 40.88
N GLN A 550 -8.21 -26.30 40.40
CA GLN A 550 -8.98 -27.32 41.11
C GLN A 550 -7.99 -28.40 41.51
N SER A 551 -7.79 -28.58 42.81
CA SER A 551 -6.73 -29.42 43.34
C SER A 551 -7.24 -30.20 44.53
N THR A 552 -6.98 -31.50 44.53
CA THR A 552 -7.08 -32.34 45.74
C THR A 552 -5.73 -32.53 46.41
N PHE A 553 -4.66 -31.89 45.90
CA PHE A 553 -3.32 -32.00 46.49
C PHE A 553 -3.31 -31.50 47.93
N GLU A 554 -2.58 -32.23 48.76
CA GLU A 554 -2.36 -31.97 50.18
C GLU A 554 -0.89 -31.57 50.40
N ASP A 555 -0.57 -31.02 51.58
CA ASP A 555 0.79 -30.57 51.91
C ASP A 555 1.82 -31.72 51.83
N VAL A 556 1.39 -32.95 52.15
CA VAL A 556 2.21 -34.16 52.06
C VAL A 556 1.43 -35.30 51.40
N MET A 557 1.91 -35.74 50.23
CA MET A 557 1.28 -36.76 49.40
C MET A 557 2.11 -38.05 49.43
N ILE A 558 1.81 -38.99 50.32
CA ILE A 558 2.58 -40.24 50.49
C ILE A 558 1.92 -41.41 49.75
N VAL A 559 0.77 -41.88 50.25
CA VAL A 559 -0.04 -42.96 49.64
C VAL A 559 -1.48 -42.48 49.49
N GLY A 560 -2.04 -42.64 48.29
CA GLY A 560 -3.33 -42.04 47.95
C GLY A 560 -3.46 -41.70 46.45
N GLN A 561 -4.53 -41.02 46.09
CA GLN A 561 -4.79 -40.54 44.73
C GLN A 561 -5.09 -39.05 44.79
N TRP A 562 -4.33 -38.26 44.04
CA TRP A 562 -4.51 -36.81 43.98
C TRP A 562 -4.55 -36.31 42.55
N GLU A 563 -5.39 -35.33 42.31
CA GLU A 563 -5.57 -34.71 41.01
C GLU A 563 -5.48 -33.19 41.14
N LYS A 564 -4.82 -32.58 40.17
CA LYS A 564 -4.73 -31.14 40.03
C LYS A 564 -4.97 -30.74 38.59
N THR A 565 -6.00 -29.93 38.37
CA THR A 565 -6.26 -29.30 37.07
C THR A 565 -6.00 -27.80 37.18
N GLU A 566 -5.02 -27.33 36.42
CA GLU A 566 -4.70 -25.91 36.26
C GLU A 566 -5.17 -25.44 34.88
N THR A 567 -6.10 -24.49 34.86
CA THR A 567 -6.54 -23.83 33.61
C THR A 567 -6.04 -22.40 33.61
N THR A 568 -5.23 -22.05 32.61
CA THR A 568 -4.65 -20.71 32.41
C THR A 568 -4.96 -20.25 30.99
N GLY A 569 -5.55 -19.06 30.81
CA GLY A 569 -5.90 -18.55 29.49
C GLY A 569 -6.13 -17.05 29.44
N SER A 570 -5.97 -16.47 28.26
CA SER A 570 -6.42 -15.10 27.99
C SER A 570 -7.93 -15.08 27.72
N THR A 571 -8.63 -14.03 28.12
CA THR A 571 -10.04 -13.80 27.73
C THR A 571 -10.18 -12.83 26.57
N GLY A 572 -9.07 -12.24 26.11
CA GLY A 572 -9.05 -11.39 24.93
C GLY A 572 -9.39 -12.14 23.65
N LEU A 573 -9.96 -11.41 22.69
CA LEU A 573 -10.04 -11.86 21.31
C LEU A 573 -8.63 -11.85 20.71
N MET A 574 -8.23 -12.95 20.08
CA MET A 574 -7.02 -13.06 19.29
C MET A 574 -7.22 -12.36 17.94
N GLY A 575 -6.11 -11.99 17.29
CA GLY A 575 -6.11 -11.38 15.96
C GLY A 575 -5.94 -9.86 16.05
N TYR A 576 -4.76 -9.38 15.70
CA TYR A 576 -4.40 -7.96 15.78
C TYR A 576 -5.06 -7.08 14.71
N PHE A 577 -5.49 -7.68 13.61
CA PHE A 577 -6.03 -6.98 12.45
C PHE A 577 -7.28 -7.65 11.91
N TYR A 578 -8.23 -6.83 11.53
CA TYR A 578 -9.42 -7.22 10.81
C TYR A 578 -9.80 -6.11 9.81
N THR A 579 -10.63 -6.44 8.84
CA THR A 579 -11.09 -5.50 7.81
C THR A 579 -12.62 -5.43 7.80
N SER A 580 -13.18 -4.54 6.97
CA SER A 580 -14.63 -4.52 6.73
C SER A 580 -15.18 -5.82 6.14
N ASP A 581 -14.33 -6.61 5.48
CA ASP A 581 -14.74 -7.82 4.76
C ASP A 581 -14.27 -9.11 5.47
N PHE A 582 -13.23 -9.04 6.31
CA PHE A 582 -12.62 -10.18 6.96
C PHE A 582 -12.44 -9.94 8.47
N ASP A 583 -13.10 -10.76 9.29
CA ASP A 583 -12.94 -10.76 10.75
C ASP A 583 -12.88 -12.20 11.27
N ASP A 584 -11.65 -12.69 11.49
CA ASP A 584 -11.39 -14.01 12.06
C ASP A 584 -11.15 -13.97 13.58
N ARG A 585 -11.38 -12.82 14.23
CA ARG A 585 -11.12 -12.67 15.66
C ARG A 585 -11.98 -13.63 16.47
N ARG A 586 -11.34 -14.33 17.41
CA ARG A 586 -12.01 -15.30 18.31
C ARG A 586 -11.36 -15.34 19.68
N LEU A 587 -12.07 -15.87 20.65
CA LEU A 587 -11.56 -16.03 22.01
C LEU A 587 -10.38 -17.02 22.01
N ALA A 588 -9.31 -16.68 22.76
CA ALA A 588 -8.19 -17.57 22.93
C ALA A 588 -8.61 -18.86 23.66
N SER A 589 -8.18 -20.02 23.16
CA SER A 589 -8.40 -21.26 23.90
C SER A 589 -7.51 -21.31 25.14
N PRO A 590 -8.04 -21.70 26.31
CA PRO A 590 -7.25 -21.81 27.52
C PRO A 590 -6.29 -23.00 27.45
N SER A 591 -5.08 -22.82 27.98
CA SER A 591 -4.17 -23.94 28.26
C SER A 591 -4.66 -24.68 29.51
N LYS A 592 -4.60 -26.02 29.46
CA LYS A 592 -5.01 -26.89 30.56
C LYS A 592 -3.90 -27.87 30.89
N THR A 593 -3.50 -27.93 32.16
CA THR A 593 -2.59 -28.95 32.68
C THR A 593 -3.33 -29.77 33.72
N HIS A 594 -3.49 -31.06 33.48
CA HIS A 594 -4.02 -32.02 34.42
C HIS A 594 -2.89 -32.91 34.92
N THR A 595 -2.69 -32.95 36.23
CA THR A 595 -1.68 -33.80 36.89
C THR A 595 -2.41 -34.77 37.81
N SER A 596 -2.22 -36.06 37.58
CA SER A 596 -2.66 -37.14 38.46
C SER A 596 -1.44 -37.78 39.11
N ILE A 597 -1.49 -37.94 40.43
CA ILE A 597 -0.46 -38.63 41.22
C ILE A 597 -1.14 -39.79 41.93
N VAL A 598 -0.63 -40.99 41.70
CA VAL A 598 -1.03 -42.20 42.44
C VAL A 598 0.16 -42.64 43.29
N GLY A 599 0.00 -42.53 44.60
CA GLY A 599 0.97 -43.00 45.60
C GLY A 599 0.66 -44.43 46.02
N THR A 600 1.61 -45.34 45.84
CA THR A 600 1.49 -46.75 46.24
C THR A 600 2.58 -47.08 47.26
N ASP A 601 2.18 -47.66 48.40
CA ASP A 601 3.12 -48.14 49.42
C ASP A 601 3.91 -49.34 48.89
N LEU A 602 5.23 -49.31 49.06
CA LEU A 602 6.12 -50.43 48.72
C LEU A 602 6.68 -51.13 49.97
N GLY A 603 6.34 -50.66 51.17
CA GLY A 603 6.81 -51.22 52.43
C GLY A 603 8.20 -50.77 52.83
N TYR A 604 8.77 -51.44 53.84
CA TYR A 604 10.09 -51.12 54.37
C TYR A 604 11.21 -51.69 53.48
N GLY A 605 12.24 -50.90 53.25
CA GLY A 605 13.49 -51.39 52.65
C GLY A 605 14.33 -52.17 53.67
N ASN A 606 15.48 -52.67 53.21
CA ASN A 606 16.43 -53.34 54.10
C ASN A 606 16.92 -52.37 55.18
N PRO A 607 17.17 -52.82 56.43
CA PRO A 607 17.80 -51.99 57.43
C PRO A 607 19.18 -51.50 56.97
N LEU A 608 19.47 -50.22 57.21
CA LEU A 608 20.74 -49.58 56.93
C LEU A 608 21.61 -49.61 58.19
N TYR A 609 22.68 -50.41 58.13
CA TYR A 609 23.72 -50.44 59.14
C TYR A 609 24.86 -49.53 58.71
N LYS A 610 25.05 -48.43 59.42
CA LYS A 610 26.17 -47.50 59.21
C LYS A 610 27.20 -47.73 60.30
N THR A 611 28.29 -48.42 59.97
CA THR A 611 29.35 -48.71 60.93
C THR A 611 29.97 -47.43 61.49
N PRO A 612 30.60 -47.48 62.67
CA PRO A 612 31.28 -46.31 63.20
C PRO A 612 32.40 -45.83 62.26
N GLY A 613 32.62 -44.50 62.22
CA GLY A 613 33.78 -43.93 61.50
C GLY A 613 35.10 -44.32 62.17
N VAL A 614 36.23 -44.16 61.46
CA VAL A 614 37.56 -44.74 61.82
C VAL A 614 37.94 -44.63 63.27
N LEU A 615 37.71 -43.49 63.94
CA LEU A 615 38.08 -43.28 65.34
C LEU A 615 36.92 -43.46 66.33
N MET A 616 35.68 -43.54 65.83
CA MET A 616 34.46 -43.44 66.62
C MET A 616 33.97 -44.82 67.08
N MET A 617 33.43 -44.93 68.28
CA MET A 617 32.82 -46.17 68.78
C MET A 617 31.40 -46.39 68.26
N ASN A 618 30.72 -45.32 67.84
CA ASN A 618 29.28 -45.32 67.56
C ASN A 618 28.95 -45.21 66.07
N GLY A 619 28.04 -46.06 65.63
CA GLY A 619 27.40 -46.07 64.33
C GLY A 619 25.88 -45.92 64.48
N LEU A 620 25.17 -46.13 63.37
CA LEU A 620 23.72 -45.95 63.31
C LEU A 620 23.06 -47.14 62.63
N LEU A 621 21.96 -47.62 63.20
CA LEU A 621 21.01 -48.48 62.52
C LEU A 621 19.72 -47.69 62.28
N SER A 622 19.30 -47.65 61.03
CA SER A 622 18.07 -46.95 60.60
C SER A 622 17.39 -47.73 59.48
N ARG A 623 16.14 -47.41 59.18
CA ARG A 623 15.45 -47.91 57.98
C ARG A 623 14.54 -46.83 57.41
N ALA A 624 14.10 -47.02 56.17
CA ALA A 624 13.12 -46.17 55.54
C ALA A 624 11.97 -47.00 54.96
N ARG A 625 10.77 -46.44 54.95
CA ARG A 625 9.61 -46.97 54.24
C ARG A 625 9.51 -46.29 52.88
N TYR A 626 9.37 -47.08 51.82
CA TYR A 626 9.40 -46.61 50.45
C TYR A 626 7.99 -46.57 49.87
N TYR A 627 7.75 -45.61 49.00
CA TYR A 627 6.52 -45.49 48.24
C TYR A 627 6.82 -45.03 46.82
N LYS A 628 5.98 -45.45 45.88
CA LYS A 628 6.08 -45.11 44.47
C LYS A 628 5.04 -44.04 44.14
N HIS A 629 5.45 -43.02 43.43
CA HIS A 629 4.53 -42.10 42.73
C HIS A 629 4.50 -42.43 41.26
N VAL A 630 3.30 -42.67 40.74
CA VAL A 630 3.03 -42.62 39.30
C VAL A 630 2.43 -41.26 39.01
N THR A 631 3.19 -40.40 38.37
CA THR A 631 2.77 -39.05 37.99
C THR A 631 2.45 -39.02 36.50
N VAL A 632 1.19 -38.77 36.17
CA VAL A 632 0.72 -38.55 34.80
C VAL A 632 0.37 -37.07 34.66
N THR A 633 1.05 -36.38 33.75
CA THR A 633 0.78 -34.99 33.40
C THR A 633 0.29 -34.91 31.96
N ASP A 634 -0.97 -34.55 31.78
CA ASP A 634 -1.58 -34.23 30.49
C ASP A 634 -1.61 -32.70 30.35
N SER A 635 -0.90 -32.17 29.35
CA SER A 635 -0.88 -30.74 29.04
C SER A 635 -1.45 -30.48 27.66
N ILE A 636 -2.40 -29.55 27.59
CA ILE A 636 -2.99 -29.04 26.36
C ILE A 636 -2.59 -27.57 26.26
N SER A 637 -1.85 -27.21 25.20
CA SER A 637 -1.50 -25.81 24.93
C SER A 637 -2.69 -25.06 24.31
N GLY A 638 -2.75 -23.75 24.51
CA GLY A 638 -3.70 -22.89 23.81
C GLY A 638 -3.47 -22.88 22.29
N ASP A 639 -4.51 -22.52 21.54
CA ASP A 639 -4.36 -22.30 20.09
C ASP A 639 -3.71 -20.95 19.81
N GLY A 640 -3.10 -20.85 18.63
CA GLY A 640 -2.45 -19.65 18.12
C GLY A 640 -3.22 -19.09 16.94
N MET A 641 -3.28 -17.76 16.82
CA MET A 641 -3.87 -17.10 15.66
C MET A 641 -3.14 -15.81 15.38
N ASP A 642 -2.86 -15.56 14.10
CA ASP A 642 -2.19 -14.35 13.66
C ASP A 642 -2.77 -13.83 12.34
N CYS A 643 -2.80 -12.51 12.20
CA CYS A 643 -3.39 -11.82 11.06
C CYS A 643 -2.48 -10.67 10.63
N ALA A 644 -2.26 -10.53 9.33
CA ALA A 644 -1.44 -9.48 8.75
C ALA A 644 -2.11 -8.87 7.51
N ILE A 645 -1.78 -7.61 7.25
CA ILE A 645 -2.33 -6.81 6.17
C ILE A 645 -1.19 -6.33 5.27
N CYS A 646 -1.39 -6.42 3.97
CA CYS A 646 -0.52 -5.81 2.96
C CYS A 646 -1.35 -5.06 1.93
N VAL A 647 -1.04 -3.78 1.74
CA VAL A 647 -1.44 -3.03 0.55
C VAL A 647 -0.33 -3.23 -0.49
N PRO A 648 -0.61 -3.88 -1.64
CA PRO A 648 0.44 -4.24 -2.59
C PRO A 648 0.98 -3.03 -3.34
N ASN A 649 2.23 -3.15 -3.78
CA ASN A 649 2.91 -2.16 -4.59
C ASN A 649 2.18 -1.93 -5.91
N PHE A 650 2.27 -0.69 -6.40
CA PHE A 650 1.57 -0.20 -7.58
C PHE A 650 0.05 -0.20 -7.51
N ASN A 651 -0.58 -0.57 -6.39
CA ASN A 651 -2.04 -0.56 -6.27
C ASN A 651 -2.50 -0.27 -4.83
N ARG A 652 -3.01 0.94 -4.62
CA ARG A 652 -3.41 1.38 -3.28
C ARG A 652 -4.86 1.05 -2.90
N ASP A 653 -5.69 0.69 -3.88
CA ASP A 653 -7.10 0.33 -3.67
C ASP A 653 -7.25 -1.21 -3.64
N CYS A 654 -6.29 -1.89 -2.99
CA CYS A 654 -6.22 -3.34 -2.83
C CYS A 654 -5.73 -3.71 -1.42
N ILE A 655 -6.40 -4.66 -0.77
CA ILE A 655 -6.04 -5.12 0.58
C ILE A 655 -5.84 -6.63 0.57
N LEU A 656 -4.63 -7.08 0.87
CA LEU A 656 -4.32 -8.50 1.13
C LEU A 656 -4.41 -8.78 2.62
N TYR A 657 -5.19 -9.80 2.98
CA TYR A 657 -5.41 -10.28 4.33
C TYR A 657 -4.79 -11.67 4.50
N ALA A 658 -3.68 -11.76 5.20
CA ALA A 658 -3.00 -13.02 5.51
C ALA A 658 -3.42 -13.50 6.91
N PHE A 659 -3.86 -14.76 6.98
CA PHE A 659 -4.31 -15.41 8.20
C PHE A 659 -3.56 -16.71 8.41
N GLN A 660 -3.13 -16.95 9.65
CA GLN A 660 -2.62 -18.25 10.06
C GLN A 660 -3.12 -18.60 11.46
N GLU A 661 -3.35 -19.89 11.69
CA GLU A 661 -3.69 -20.45 12.99
C GLU A 661 -2.85 -21.70 13.26
N SER A 662 -2.55 -21.94 14.53
CA SER A 662 -1.95 -23.18 15.01
C SER A 662 -2.90 -23.85 15.98
N THR A 663 -3.21 -25.13 15.76
CA THR A 663 -4.01 -25.91 16.70
C THR A 663 -3.26 -26.16 18.00
N GLN A 664 -4.01 -26.54 19.04
CA GLN A 664 -3.47 -26.99 20.31
C GLN A 664 -2.51 -28.16 20.10
N SER A 665 -1.39 -28.15 20.83
CA SER A 665 -0.54 -29.34 21.02
C SER A 665 -0.95 -30.05 22.30
N LYS A 666 -0.78 -31.37 22.32
CA LYS A 666 -0.97 -32.19 23.52
C LYS A 666 0.34 -32.86 23.87
N SER A 667 0.71 -32.80 25.13
CA SER A 667 1.79 -33.61 25.67
C SER A 667 1.29 -34.43 26.85
N LYS A 668 1.60 -35.72 26.82
CA LYS A 668 1.38 -36.63 27.94
C LYS A 668 2.72 -37.08 28.44
N LYS A 669 2.99 -36.83 29.73
CA LYS A 669 4.19 -37.31 30.41
C LYS A 669 3.79 -38.25 31.52
N GLU A 670 4.34 -39.45 31.52
CA GLU A 670 4.20 -40.40 32.61
C GLU A 670 5.58 -40.66 33.21
N LYS A 671 5.71 -40.43 34.52
CA LYS A 671 6.96 -40.61 35.25
C LYS A 671 6.71 -41.41 36.53
N HIS A 672 7.53 -42.44 36.74
CA HIS A 672 7.51 -43.23 37.97
C HIS A 672 8.69 -42.80 38.85
N THR A 673 8.42 -42.30 40.05
CA THR A 673 9.45 -41.89 41.01
C THR A 673 9.37 -42.71 42.29
N LEU A 674 10.54 -43.13 42.77
CA LEU A 674 10.68 -43.75 44.08
C LEU A 674 10.94 -42.66 45.11
N HIS A 675 10.17 -42.68 46.20
CA HIS A 675 10.36 -41.83 47.35
C HIS A 675 10.50 -42.69 48.60
N SER A 676 11.08 -42.10 49.65
CA SER A 676 11.31 -42.79 50.92
C SER A 676 11.04 -41.85 52.08
N MET A 677 10.47 -42.37 53.16
CA MET A 677 10.35 -41.70 54.45
C MET A 677 11.20 -42.44 55.47
N ALA A 678 12.08 -41.73 56.17
CA ALA A 678 12.88 -42.32 57.23
C ALA A 678 12.00 -42.70 58.43
N ASP A 679 12.23 -43.87 59.01
CA ASP A 679 11.59 -44.28 60.26
C ASP A 679 12.12 -43.36 61.39
N PRO A 680 11.25 -42.76 62.21
CA PRO A 680 11.67 -41.90 63.31
C PRO A 680 12.44 -42.64 64.40
N THR A 681 12.33 -43.97 64.44
CA THR A 681 13.08 -44.84 65.35
C THR A 681 14.39 -45.27 64.70
N SER A 682 15.51 -44.92 65.33
CA SER A 682 16.85 -45.35 64.97
C SER A 682 17.57 -45.92 66.19
N TYR A 683 18.64 -46.66 65.96
CA TYR A 683 19.39 -47.28 67.05
C TYR A 683 20.87 -46.93 66.98
N MET A 684 21.48 -46.79 68.15
CA MET A 684 22.91 -46.62 68.27
C MET A 684 23.58 -47.98 68.09
N MET A 685 24.39 -48.11 67.05
CA MET A 685 25.30 -49.23 66.92
C MET A 685 26.59 -48.88 67.65
N TRP A 686 27.23 -49.84 68.31
CA TRP A 686 28.54 -49.60 68.90
C TRP A 686 29.46 -50.82 68.79
N THR A 687 30.75 -50.53 68.73
CA THR A 687 31.83 -51.50 68.87
C THR A 687 33.02 -50.84 69.55
N TYR A 688 34.08 -51.60 69.82
CA TYR A 688 35.32 -51.10 70.40
C TYR A 688 36.55 -51.80 69.78
N ASP A 689 37.51 -50.99 69.37
CA ASP A 689 38.87 -51.39 69.00
C ASP A 689 39.83 -50.27 69.42
N PHE A 690 40.95 -50.63 70.07
CA PHE A 690 41.88 -49.63 70.62
C PHE A 690 42.67 -48.85 69.57
N ILE A 691 42.67 -49.27 68.30
CA ILE A 691 43.32 -48.59 67.18
C ILE A 691 42.30 -47.79 66.37
N PHE A 692 41.21 -48.46 65.97
CA PHE A 692 40.17 -47.85 65.15
C PHE A 692 39.08 -47.26 66.06
N HIS A 693 38.18 -48.04 66.63
CA HIS A 693 36.98 -47.52 67.28
C HIS A 693 37.12 -47.32 68.80
N TRP A 694 37.81 -46.26 69.26
CA TRP A 694 38.05 -46.01 70.70
C TRP A 694 37.54 -44.66 71.24
N ILE A 695 37.06 -43.76 70.38
CA ILE A 695 36.51 -42.45 70.76
C ILE A 695 34.99 -42.52 70.76
N GLY A 696 34.34 -42.29 71.91
CA GLY A 696 32.88 -42.23 71.99
C GLY A 696 32.35 -42.80 73.30
N VAL A 697 31.11 -43.25 73.26
CA VAL A 697 30.41 -43.83 74.41
C VAL A 697 30.23 -45.32 74.17
N ALA A 698 30.63 -46.16 75.12
CA ALA A 698 30.36 -47.60 75.06
C ALA A 698 28.86 -47.86 75.25
N GLY A 699 28.28 -48.71 74.40
CA GLY A 699 26.91 -49.18 74.52
C GLY A 699 26.78 -50.43 75.40
N LYS A 700 25.65 -51.13 75.25
CA LYS A 700 25.33 -52.41 75.91
C LYS A 700 25.66 -53.58 74.97
N GLY A 701 26.30 -54.63 75.47
CA GLY A 701 26.65 -55.83 74.71
C GLY A 701 27.64 -56.72 75.43
N GLU A 702 27.45 -58.05 75.37
CA GLU A 702 28.39 -59.05 75.90
C GLU A 702 28.61 -60.18 74.88
N PRO A 703 29.86 -60.63 74.64
CA PRO A 703 31.12 -60.13 75.22
C PRO A 703 31.47 -58.70 74.75
N GLN A 704 32.20 -57.94 75.58
CA GLN A 704 32.62 -56.61 75.17
C GLN A 704 33.60 -56.71 73.98
N PRO A 705 33.41 -55.93 72.90
CA PRO A 705 34.30 -55.95 71.76
C PRO A 705 35.70 -55.49 72.18
N THR A 706 36.75 -56.12 71.64
CA THR A 706 38.14 -55.71 71.92
C THR A 706 38.94 -55.40 70.66
N THR A 707 38.52 -55.97 69.52
CA THR A 707 39.19 -55.82 68.23
C THR A 707 38.22 -55.44 67.10
N GLY A 708 37.04 -54.89 67.43
CA GLY A 708 35.97 -54.63 66.47
C GLY A 708 35.23 -55.88 65.99
N ASP A 709 35.49 -57.02 66.64
CA ASP A 709 34.99 -58.37 66.37
C ASP A 709 33.51 -58.54 66.73
N TYR A 710 33.06 -57.82 67.77
CA TYR A 710 31.66 -57.77 68.15
C TYR A 710 31.05 -56.38 67.90
N VAL A 711 29.86 -56.35 67.30
CA VAL A 711 29.10 -55.14 67.01
C VAL A 711 27.68 -55.30 67.51
N TYR A 712 27.26 -54.39 68.39
CA TYR A 712 25.94 -54.47 69.02
C TYR A 712 25.11 -53.25 68.69
N ILE A 713 23.81 -53.46 68.55
CA ILE A 713 22.81 -52.41 68.58
C ILE A 713 22.35 -52.24 70.02
N SER A 714 22.51 -51.05 70.58
CA SER A 714 22.17 -50.75 71.98
C SER A 714 20.88 -49.98 72.12
N GLY A 715 20.06 -50.39 73.09
CA GLY A 715 18.87 -49.67 73.52
C GLY A 715 19.11 -48.71 74.70
N PRO A 716 18.22 -47.73 74.91
CA PRO A 716 16.92 -47.57 74.24
C PRO A 716 17.01 -47.03 72.80
N PRO A 717 16.02 -47.32 71.94
CA PRO A 717 15.89 -46.69 70.63
C PRO A 717 15.91 -45.16 70.72
N ASN A 718 16.56 -44.52 69.76
CA ASN A 718 16.49 -43.08 69.57
C ASN A 718 15.26 -42.73 68.73
N TYR A 719 14.27 -42.09 69.35
CA TYR A 719 13.02 -41.70 68.71
C TYR A 719 13.02 -40.19 68.43
N ASN A 720 13.04 -39.83 67.14
CA ASN A 720 13.05 -38.44 66.70
C ASN A 720 12.00 -38.21 65.60
N PRO A 721 10.71 -38.11 65.95
CA PRO A 721 9.63 -37.98 64.99
C PRO A 721 9.60 -36.60 64.33
N SER A 722 9.23 -36.61 63.06
CA SER A 722 8.80 -35.43 62.32
C SER A 722 7.28 -35.44 62.16
N GLU A 723 6.71 -34.32 61.71
CA GLU A 723 5.26 -34.17 61.45
C GLU A 723 4.68 -35.23 60.50
N TYR A 724 5.52 -35.90 59.69
CA TYR A 724 5.09 -36.87 58.67
C TYR A 724 5.68 -38.27 58.87
N SER A 725 6.27 -38.51 60.04
CA SER A 725 6.94 -39.77 60.36
C SER A 725 5.97 -40.94 60.59
N ASP A 726 4.67 -40.66 60.83
CA ASP A 726 3.63 -41.67 61.08
C ASP A 726 3.55 -42.76 60.00
N PHE A 727 3.83 -42.42 58.74
CA PHE A 727 3.85 -43.40 57.65
C PHE A 727 4.93 -44.47 57.83
N ALA A 728 6.09 -44.07 58.35
CA ALA A 728 7.25 -44.94 58.53
C ALA A 728 7.43 -45.43 59.97
N ASP A 729 6.70 -44.88 60.95
CA ASP A 729 6.81 -45.27 62.35
C ASP A 729 6.23 -46.68 62.59
N SER A 730 7.01 -47.54 63.25
CA SER A 730 6.51 -48.82 63.78
C SER A 730 7.01 -49.08 65.21
N GLY A 731 7.39 -48.04 65.95
CA GLY A 731 8.01 -48.18 67.27
C GLY A 731 9.35 -48.92 67.21
N ASP A 732 9.61 -49.79 68.19
CA ASP A 732 10.84 -50.58 68.29
C ASP A 732 10.89 -51.72 67.26
N TRP A 733 11.09 -51.35 66.00
CA TRP A 733 11.02 -52.24 64.85
C TRP A 733 12.15 -53.26 64.75
N PHE A 734 13.29 -53.00 65.41
CA PHE A 734 14.40 -53.93 65.52
C PHE A 734 14.36 -54.77 66.82
N GLY A 735 13.41 -54.50 67.72
CA GLY A 735 13.15 -55.29 68.93
C GLY A 735 14.24 -55.21 70.00
N VAL A 736 14.95 -54.08 70.11
CA VAL A 736 16.10 -53.92 71.01
C VAL A 736 15.67 -53.61 72.45
N GLY A 737 14.54 -52.92 72.62
CA GLY A 737 14.03 -52.46 73.91
C GLY A 737 15.09 -51.69 74.70
N ASN A 738 15.26 -52.06 75.98
CA ASN A 738 16.32 -51.51 76.84
C ASN A 738 17.61 -52.37 76.84
N GLY A 739 17.68 -53.42 76.00
CA GLY A 739 18.76 -54.39 75.94
C GLY A 739 19.77 -54.10 74.83
N TYR A 740 20.30 -55.16 74.23
CA TYR A 740 21.15 -55.10 73.04
C TYR A 740 20.86 -56.27 72.10
N VAL A 741 21.15 -56.06 70.82
CA VAL A 741 21.08 -57.11 69.78
C VAL A 741 22.45 -57.23 69.13
N ASP A 742 22.94 -58.46 69.00
CA ASP A 742 24.19 -58.77 68.31
C ASP A 742 23.99 -58.72 66.78
N VAL A 743 24.74 -57.83 66.12
CA VAL A 743 24.75 -57.67 64.66
C VAL A 743 26.15 -57.91 64.08
N SER A 744 27.04 -58.54 64.86
CA SER A 744 28.43 -58.83 64.49
C SER A 744 28.51 -59.59 63.17
N ALA A 745 27.63 -60.57 62.95
CA ALA A 745 27.60 -61.33 61.69
C ALA A 745 27.42 -60.48 60.42
N ILE A 746 26.87 -59.27 60.55
CA ILE A 746 26.62 -58.34 59.44
C ILE A 746 27.72 -57.26 59.39
N CYS A 747 28.08 -56.70 60.56
CA CYS A 747 28.91 -55.50 60.64
C CYS A 747 30.39 -55.78 60.95
N SER A 748 30.73 -56.89 61.62
CA SER A 748 32.10 -57.20 62.02
C SER A 748 33.10 -57.29 60.87
N PRO A 749 32.74 -57.73 59.64
CA PRO A 749 33.67 -57.66 58.51
C PRO A 749 34.16 -56.24 58.18
N TYR A 750 33.47 -55.20 58.67
CA TYR A 750 33.79 -53.79 58.40
C TYR A 750 34.26 -53.01 59.63
N THR A 751 34.27 -53.65 60.81
CA THR A 751 34.74 -53.06 62.06
C THR A 751 35.92 -53.82 62.66
N ASP A 752 36.06 -55.12 62.36
CA ASP A 752 37.15 -55.96 62.85
C ASP A 752 38.46 -55.61 62.15
N ARG A 753 39.50 -55.41 62.95
CA ARG A 753 40.87 -55.15 62.51
C ARG A 753 41.50 -56.28 61.68
N VAL A 754 41.02 -57.52 61.81
CA VAL A 754 41.59 -58.70 61.13
C VAL A 754 41.03 -58.86 59.71
N SER A 755 39.94 -58.16 59.39
CA SER A 755 39.35 -58.07 58.06
C SER A 755 40.23 -57.22 57.14
N GLY A 756 41.35 -57.77 56.67
CA GLY A 756 42.40 -57.06 55.93
C GLY A 756 42.01 -56.44 54.57
N VAL A 757 40.72 -56.40 54.23
CA VAL A 757 40.20 -55.96 52.92
C VAL A 757 39.11 -54.87 53.03
N HIS A 758 38.59 -54.57 54.23
CA HIS A 758 37.49 -53.61 54.42
C HIS A 758 37.92 -52.44 55.32
N HIS A 759 37.76 -51.21 54.81
CA HIS A 759 38.16 -50.01 55.54
C HIS A 759 37.21 -49.74 56.73
N ALA A 760 37.76 -49.53 57.93
CA ALA A 760 37.07 -49.14 59.17
C ALA A 760 36.40 -47.73 59.13
N GLY A 761 35.98 -47.27 57.95
CA GLY A 761 35.70 -45.88 57.63
C GLY A 761 34.23 -45.45 57.68
N GLY A 762 33.37 -46.14 58.44
CA GLY A 762 31.95 -45.84 58.49
C GLY A 762 31.20 -46.28 57.23
N VAL A 763 31.21 -47.59 56.99
CA VAL A 763 30.58 -48.26 55.84
C VAL A 763 29.07 -48.35 56.05
N ALA A 764 28.31 -48.07 55.00
CA ALA A 764 26.88 -48.32 54.93
C ALA A 764 26.63 -49.72 54.35
N ILE A 765 25.89 -50.56 55.07
CA ILE A 765 25.55 -51.94 54.70
C ILE A 765 24.02 -52.05 54.69
N GLY A 766 23.45 -52.58 53.61
CA GLY A 766 22.01 -52.59 53.41
C GLY A 766 21.46 -51.19 53.14
N GLY A 767 20.20 -50.95 53.52
CA GLY A 767 19.51 -49.71 53.19
C GLY A 767 19.01 -49.63 51.75
N GLU A 768 19.10 -50.71 50.97
CA GLU A 768 18.50 -50.73 49.64
C GLU A 768 16.97 -50.72 49.76
N GLY A 769 16.34 -49.81 49.01
CA GLY A 769 14.89 -49.79 48.84
C GLY A 769 14.41 -50.84 47.83
N PRO A 770 13.10 -51.10 47.76
CA PRO A 770 12.51 -51.92 46.71
C PRO A 770 12.88 -51.39 45.31
N THR A 771 13.18 -52.29 44.38
CA THR A 771 13.44 -51.91 42.99
C THR A 771 12.14 -51.56 42.28
N ILE A 772 12.12 -50.38 41.64
CA ILE A 772 11.09 -50.02 40.67
C ILE A 772 11.72 -50.01 39.28
N GLU A 773 10.97 -50.42 38.26
CA GLU A 773 11.38 -50.17 36.88
C GLU A 773 11.25 -48.66 36.59
N PRO A 774 12.35 -47.95 36.32
CA PRO A 774 12.27 -46.53 36.00
C PRO A 774 11.55 -46.35 34.67
N PHE A 775 10.40 -45.69 34.71
CA PHE A 775 9.58 -45.38 33.55
C PHE A 775 9.47 -43.86 33.41
N ASP A 776 9.96 -43.33 32.29
CA ASP A 776 9.74 -41.94 31.85
C ASP A 776 9.38 -42.01 30.37
N LYS A 777 8.11 -41.72 30.05
CA LYS A 777 7.60 -41.69 28.68
C LYS A 777 6.94 -40.36 28.43
N SER A 778 7.32 -39.73 27.32
CA SER A 778 6.67 -38.51 26.81
C SER A 778 6.09 -38.77 25.43
N GLU A 779 4.80 -38.51 25.27
CA GLU A 779 4.11 -38.50 24.00
C GLU A 779 3.76 -37.07 23.63
N HIS A 780 4.00 -36.70 22.37
CA HIS A 780 3.74 -35.36 21.86
C HIS A 780 2.90 -35.44 20.58
N GLU A 781 1.74 -34.81 20.60
CA GLU A 781 0.99 -34.48 19.39
C GLU A 781 1.38 -33.08 18.95
N SER A 782 2.03 -32.98 17.78
CA SER A 782 2.44 -31.71 17.19
C SER A 782 1.24 -30.84 16.83
N ASN A 783 1.43 -29.52 16.89
CA ASN A 783 0.45 -28.58 16.37
C ASN A 783 0.33 -28.69 14.85
N ILE A 784 -0.88 -28.50 14.33
CA ILE A 784 -1.13 -28.38 12.90
C ILE A 784 -1.33 -26.90 12.60
N GLN A 785 -0.59 -26.38 11.63
CA GLN A 785 -0.77 -25.02 11.15
C GLN A 785 -1.72 -25.00 9.96
N LYS A 786 -2.64 -24.06 9.95
CA LYS A 786 -3.51 -23.75 8.81
C LYS A 786 -3.38 -22.27 8.49
N GLY A 787 -3.60 -21.91 7.23
CA GLY A 787 -3.56 -20.51 6.83
C GLY A 787 -4.37 -20.24 5.58
N ARG A 788 -4.52 -18.96 5.27
CA ARG A 788 -5.11 -18.48 4.03
C ARG A 788 -4.64 -17.06 3.71
N VAL A 789 -4.68 -16.71 2.44
CA VAL A 789 -4.59 -15.32 2.00
C VAL A 789 -5.91 -14.98 1.32
N SER A 790 -6.54 -13.88 1.74
CA SER A 790 -7.76 -13.33 1.16
C SER A 790 -7.48 -11.93 0.63
N ILE A 791 -8.33 -11.42 -0.25
CA ILE A 791 -8.14 -10.12 -0.89
C ILE A 791 -9.43 -9.35 -0.95
N ALA A 792 -9.39 -8.03 -0.74
CA ALA A 792 -10.43 -7.10 -1.14
C ALA A 792 -9.89 -6.22 -2.27
N TYR A 793 -10.44 -6.38 -3.48
CA TYR A 793 -9.91 -5.73 -4.68
C TYR A 793 -10.96 -5.57 -5.77
N GLY A 794 -10.95 -4.43 -6.45
CA GLY A 794 -11.88 -4.15 -7.54
C GLY A 794 -11.75 -5.16 -8.66
N ASN A 795 -12.87 -5.53 -9.28
CA ASN A 795 -13.03 -6.64 -10.26
C ASN A 795 -12.90 -8.05 -9.67
N ALA A 796 -12.26 -8.24 -8.51
CA ALA A 796 -12.11 -9.54 -7.86
C ALA A 796 -13.17 -9.78 -6.76
N GLY A 797 -13.67 -8.71 -6.14
CA GLY A 797 -14.51 -8.77 -4.95
C GLY A 797 -13.70 -9.12 -3.69
N THR A 798 -14.20 -10.05 -2.87
CA THR A 798 -13.57 -10.48 -1.61
C THR A 798 -13.23 -11.99 -1.53
N PRO A 799 -12.54 -12.59 -2.51
CA PRO A 799 -12.29 -14.02 -2.53
C PRO A 799 -11.15 -14.44 -1.58
N VAL A 800 -11.15 -15.71 -1.21
CA VAL A 800 -9.96 -16.39 -0.67
C VAL A 800 -9.08 -16.79 -1.86
N ILE A 801 -7.84 -16.31 -1.90
CA ILE A 801 -6.89 -16.58 -2.99
C ILE A 801 -6.40 -18.02 -2.91
N HIS A 802 -5.90 -18.42 -1.73
CA HIS A 802 -5.48 -19.79 -1.45
C HIS A 802 -5.60 -20.11 0.05
N ARG A 803 -5.59 -21.41 0.37
CA ARG A 803 -5.61 -21.95 1.75
C ARG A 803 -4.27 -22.55 2.18
N ASN A 804 -3.20 -22.26 1.44
CA ASN A 804 -1.83 -22.54 1.86
C ASN A 804 -1.43 -21.59 2.99
N LEU A 805 -0.45 -21.99 3.79
CA LEU A 805 0.17 -21.11 4.79
C LEU A 805 0.73 -19.86 4.09
N PRO A 806 0.37 -18.65 4.55
CA PRO A 806 0.96 -17.42 4.02
C PRO A 806 2.48 -17.41 4.20
N GLU A 807 3.18 -16.72 3.31
CA GLU A 807 4.62 -16.51 3.47
C GLU A 807 4.93 -15.87 4.84
N PRO A 808 5.96 -16.34 5.58
CA PRO A 808 6.32 -15.78 6.89
C PRO A 808 6.55 -14.27 6.87
N TRP A 809 6.98 -13.73 5.72
CA TRP A 809 7.18 -12.30 5.51
C TRP A 809 5.92 -11.44 5.56
N TYR A 810 4.72 -12.03 5.52
CA TYR A 810 3.51 -11.29 5.90
C TYR A 810 3.54 -10.82 7.36
N PHE A 811 4.14 -11.61 8.26
CA PHE A 811 4.12 -11.37 9.70
C PHE A 811 5.42 -10.76 10.25
N SER A 812 6.53 -10.85 9.52
CA SER A 812 7.83 -10.28 9.91
C SER A 812 8.01 -8.82 9.48
N PHE A 813 9.06 -8.16 9.98
CA PHE A 813 9.43 -6.81 9.57
C PHE A 813 9.94 -6.74 8.12
N SER A 814 9.71 -5.59 7.50
CA SER A 814 10.15 -5.20 6.16
C SER A 814 10.37 -3.69 6.15
N PRO A 815 11.49 -3.16 5.61
CA PRO A 815 12.60 -3.93 5.04
C PRO A 815 13.38 -4.72 6.10
N ALA A 816 14.02 -5.81 5.68
CA ALA A 816 15.00 -6.54 6.47
C ALA A 816 16.40 -6.20 5.96
N ASP A 817 17.35 -5.95 6.85
CA ASP A 817 18.76 -5.75 6.46
C ASP A 817 19.41 -7.10 6.14
N VAL A 818 19.82 -7.26 4.88
CA VAL A 818 20.53 -8.45 4.40
C VAL A 818 21.89 -8.01 3.88
N GLY A 819 22.88 -7.99 4.77
CA GLY A 819 24.27 -7.67 4.41
C GLY A 819 24.51 -6.18 4.12
N GLY A 820 23.83 -5.27 4.81
CA GLY A 820 23.93 -3.82 4.63
C GLY A 820 23.04 -3.26 3.53
N THR A 821 22.19 -4.11 2.92
CA THR A 821 21.23 -3.71 1.89
C THR A 821 19.82 -4.02 2.36
N PRO A 822 18.89 -3.04 2.36
CA PRO A 822 17.51 -3.28 2.74
C PRO A 822 16.81 -4.14 1.69
N PHE A 823 16.21 -5.26 2.12
CA PHE A 823 15.37 -6.11 1.27
C PHE A 823 13.91 -5.96 1.69
N TYR A 824 13.04 -5.65 0.72
CA TYR A 824 11.63 -5.39 0.94
C TYR A 824 10.76 -6.62 0.67
N PHE A 825 9.73 -6.81 1.49
CA PHE A 825 8.65 -7.74 1.19
C PHE A 825 7.91 -7.28 -0.07
N TYR A 826 7.91 -8.10 -1.12
CA TYR A 826 7.34 -7.71 -2.40
C TYR A 826 6.00 -8.41 -2.64
N ARG A 827 4.96 -7.58 -2.78
CA ARG A 827 3.68 -7.93 -3.38
C ARG A 827 3.25 -6.82 -4.31
N ASP A 828 2.93 -7.13 -5.55
CA ASP A 828 2.35 -6.19 -6.52
C ASP A 828 0.96 -6.61 -7.00
N ALA A 829 0.25 -5.66 -7.59
CA ALA A 829 -1.04 -5.85 -8.23
C ALA A 829 -1.22 -4.92 -9.43
N CYS A 830 -2.00 -5.33 -10.42
CA CYS A 830 -2.45 -4.46 -11.52
C CYS A 830 -3.89 -4.77 -11.91
N LYS A 831 -4.58 -3.80 -12.50
CA LYS A 831 -5.88 -3.99 -13.15
C LYS A 831 -6.04 -3.04 -14.33
N VAL A 832 -6.96 -3.38 -15.22
CA VAL A 832 -7.55 -2.44 -16.15
C VAL A 832 -8.45 -1.51 -15.35
N VAL A 833 -8.24 -0.20 -15.45
CA VAL A 833 -9.04 0.81 -14.75
C VAL A 833 -10.06 1.49 -15.66
N PHE A 834 -9.87 1.42 -16.98
CA PHE A 834 -10.80 1.99 -17.96
C PHE A 834 -10.91 1.14 -19.22
N GLY A 835 -12.15 0.90 -19.68
CA GLY A 835 -12.46 -0.01 -20.78
C GLY A 835 -13.55 -1.01 -20.41
N ASP A 836 -13.98 -1.84 -21.37
CA ASP A 836 -14.98 -2.90 -21.15
C ASP A 836 -14.37 -4.19 -20.59
N SER A 837 -13.05 -4.38 -20.72
CA SER A 837 -12.37 -5.53 -20.16
C SER A 837 -12.25 -5.44 -18.64
N GLU A 838 -12.86 -6.39 -17.95
CA GLU A 838 -12.59 -6.62 -16.54
C GLU A 838 -11.35 -7.52 -16.43
N TYR A 839 -10.24 -6.98 -15.94
CA TYR A 839 -9.03 -7.76 -15.70
C TYR A 839 -8.24 -7.24 -14.51
N ALA A 840 -7.81 -8.15 -13.65
CA ALA A 840 -6.96 -7.85 -12.51
C ALA A 840 -6.03 -9.03 -12.19
N ASN A 841 -4.81 -8.75 -11.72
CA ASN A 841 -3.92 -9.79 -11.21
C ASN A 841 -3.08 -9.31 -10.02
N ILE A 842 -2.55 -10.28 -9.28
CA ILE A 842 -1.64 -10.05 -8.15
C ILE A 842 -0.45 -11.00 -8.19
N SER A 843 0.58 -10.66 -7.43
CA SER A 843 1.81 -11.45 -7.27
C SER A 843 1.64 -12.80 -6.58
N GLU A 844 0.57 -13.00 -5.81
CA GLU A 844 0.26 -14.32 -5.23
C GLU A 844 0.06 -15.38 -6.31
N THR A 845 0.51 -16.60 -6.04
CA THR A 845 0.48 -17.69 -7.03
C THR A 845 -0.55 -18.77 -6.71
N ASP A 846 -1.11 -19.33 -7.78
CA ASP A 846 -1.97 -20.50 -7.72
C ASP A 846 -1.14 -21.79 -7.52
N GLN A 847 -1.83 -22.93 -7.44
CA GLN A 847 -1.20 -24.26 -7.33
C GLN A 847 -0.27 -24.64 -8.50
N TYR A 848 -0.30 -23.90 -9.61
CA TYR A 848 0.54 -24.09 -10.79
C TYR A 848 1.64 -23.03 -10.91
N ASN A 849 1.90 -22.28 -9.82
CA ASN A 849 2.86 -21.19 -9.76
C ASN A 849 2.56 -20.05 -10.77
N ARG A 850 1.28 -19.86 -11.13
CA ARG A 850 0.81 -18.76 -11.97
C ARG A 850 0.24 -17.67 -11.09
N ARG A 851 0.44 -16.41 -11.47
CA ARG A 851 -0.17 -15.27 -10.77
C ARG A 851 -1.68 -15.42 -10.71
N CYS A 852 -2.26 -15.17 -9.54
CA CYS A 852 -3.70 -15.15 -9.36
C CYS A 852 -4.30 -14.00 -10.16
N LYS A 853 -5.37 -14.28 -10.89
CA LYS A 853 -6.02 -13.35 -11.81
C LYS A 853 -7.54 -13.47 -11.77
N TRP A 854 -8.20 -12.38 -12.10
CA TRP A 854 -9.65 -12.28 -12.24
C TRP A 854 -9.98 -11.59 -13.56
N GLY A 855 -11.06 -12.05 -14.18
CA GLY A 855 -11.45 -11.59 -15.50
C GLY A 855 -10.45 -11.98 -16.61
N TYR A 856 -10.52 -11.27 -17.74
CA TYR A 856 -9.78 -11.62 -18.95
C TYR A 856 -9.47 -10.38 -19.81
N THR A 857 -8.31 -10.43 -20.46
CA THR A 857 -7.94 -9.56 -21.59
C THR A 857 -7.03 -10.36 -22.50
N SER A 858 -7.20 -10.20 -23.81
CA SER A 858 -6.39 -10.86 -24.84
C SER A 858 -4.97 -10.28 -24.97
N LEU A 859 -4.69 -9.15 -24.31
CA LEU A 859 -3.43 -8.41 -24.45
C LEU A 859 -2.28 -8.99 -23.62
N VAL A 860 -2.55 -9.76 -22.56
CA VAL A 860 -1.53 -10.13 -21.56
C VAL A 860 -1.35 -11.64 -21.39
N GLU A 861 -0.15 -12.04 -20.95
CA GLU A 861 0.19 -13.46 -20.70
C GLU A 861 -0.04 -13.89 -19.25
N HIS A 862 -0.46 -12.95 -18.38
CA HIS A 862 -0.68 -13.15 -16.95
C HIS A 862 0.56 -13.54 -16.13
N LYS A 863 1.77 -13.26 -16.60
CA LYS A 863 3.03 -13.59 -15.89
C LYS A 863 3.60 -12.44 -15.05
N ALA A 864 3.14 -11.22 -15.24
CA ALA A 864 3.64 -10.02 -14.55
C ALA A 864 2.52 -9.00 -14.29
N ALA A 865 2.85 -7.95 -13.54
CA ALA A 865 2.01 -6.75 -13.40
C ALA A 865 2.22 -5.82 -14.61
N TYR A 866 1.24 -5.78 -15.51
CA TYR A 866 1.31 -5.05 -16.77
C TYR A 866 0.83 -3.59 -16.66
N HIS A 867 1.28 -2.72 -17.58
CA HIS A 867 0.91 -1.30 -17.62
C HIS A 867 -0.08 -1.10 -18.75
N PHE A 868 -1.34 -0.86 -18.43
CA PHE A 868 -2.39 -0.59 -19.40
C PHE A 868 -2.42 0.89 -19.76
N ILE A 869 -2.62 1.20 -21.03
CA ILE A 869 -2.70 2.56 -21.58
C ILE A 869 -3.93 2.67 -22.51
N GLY A 870 -4.50 3.87 -22.63
CA GLY A 870 -5.70 4.11 -23.42
C GLY A 870 -6.93 3.41 -22.84
N VAL A 871 -7.73 2.76 -23.69
CA VAL A 871 -9.00 2.12 -23.33
C VAL A 871 -8.95 0.63 -23.70
N ILE A 872 -9.26 -0.27 -22.77
CA ILE A 872 -9.09 -1.71 -23.00
C ILE A 872 -10.46 -2.40 -23.09
N ASN A 873 -10.86 -2.77 -24.31
CA ASN A 873 -12.14 -3.44 -24.57
C ASN A 873 -12.01 -4.94 -24.90
N GLU A 874 -10.79 -5.50 -24.99
CA GLU A 874 -10.51 -6.87 -25.49
C GLU A 874 -9.58 -7.76 -24.64
#